data_AF-A0A7Y5LAA9-F1
#
_entry.id   AF-A0A7Y5LAA9-F1
#
_cell.length_a   1.000
_cell.length_b   1.000
_cell.length_c   1.000
_cell.angle_alpha   90.00
_cell.angle_beta   90.00
_cell.angle_gamma   90.00
#
_symmetry.space_group_name_H-M   'P 1'
#
loop_
_entity.id
_entity.type
_entity.pdbx_description
1 polymer ?
#
loop_
_entity_poly.entity_id
_entity_poly.type
_entity_poly.pdbx_seq_one_letter_code
_entity_poly.pdbx_strand_id
1 'polypeptide(L)'
;MSQSNNAQIPASIAALLEPISRSAPTGVESLDTVEAYVKLEGEISKPSPKYADCIAWATEVLQKHSKNTRVAALLALAWYRTEKLPGLKNGLLLMAGLFERFGDKLHPANSAVRSKDVKFLSNDKITKFLLKENISSENAPEVIAAQTALHKLVTLCRQQFPQNGPDLSVLNQIIEDHAKIAGAITPDSSHQPTAGSDQSRQPDTSDPSNQRAASNAQPATSNLDQATGGSAKADAQPTISLPQPELEIPDAVKALLKPISAAALAGKALAHTNDEDYLKLQREIKQTKPKYEVCIDLATDLLKKKTKDAEIICWLTFAWYRKEGIAGLKNGLLLLLKALQQFSGTLYPSDAAVRGKAFNFLNLKKVGAMLKNENLAKANAETVLVLQRILEELAGEFERQFEEKNRPSLKDIAPMIETHAEAAKELLNPATSPPVSASPVSASFAATAAASMMKSSSGSVASAGASSIIASRDSALRSIVQALLYFFEEEKDGQKIRKVCEEVSIYGLSRQLRWGALGMPEIKEKDGLKQAVAFEGPNAAKREALRTWFQNSEWDKLIPDIEIKFITDSEEGFRYWLDGQRYVVLALEQKGEKTKKAAQEIKFQLARLMQRLPDLPKLVFKGKSATPFADTETLKWLEDEVKGIIGAGRAADKILPPIMGEDYEPIAKAYAAACAELPENFEKNVESMQKSMASEERRKGRFLRSLNLANFCYAAKKPELAKAMLLDL
;
A
#
# COMPACT_ATOMS: atom_id res chain seq x y z
N MET A 1 9.07 -38.48 19.99
CA MET A 1 8.42 -37.62 20.98
C MET A 1 9.10 -36.26 20.92
N SER A 2 8.60 -35.39 20.05
CA SER A 2 9.23 -34.10 19.78
C SER A 2 8.66 -33.06 20.74
N GLN A 3 9.50 -32.55 21.63
CA GLN A 3 9.15 -31.46 22.53
C GLN A 3 8.91 -30.19 21.69
N SER A 4 7.63 -29.88 21.44
CA SER A 4 7.22 -28.59 20.90
C SER A 4 7.43 -27.55 22.00
N ASN A 5 8.21 -26.50 21.68
CA ASN A 5 8.38 -25.33 22.51
C ASN A 5 7.03 -24.59 22.61
N ASN A 6 6.18 -25.05 23.54
CA ASN A 6 4.80 -24.61 23.66
C ASN A 6 4.81 -23.35 24.52
N ALA A 7 4.62 -22.18 23.91
CA ALA A 7 4.36 -20.95 24.66
C ALA A 7 3.23 -21.23 25.65
N GLN A 8 3.55 -21.23 26.95
CA GLN A 8 2.64 -21.68 27.99
C GLN A 8 1.39 -20.79 27.96
N ILE A 9 0.24 -21.39 27.64
CA ILE A 9 -1.03 -20.65 27.54
C ILE A 9 -1.36 -20.09 28.94
N PRO A 10 -1.52 -18.76 29.10
CA PRO A 10 -1.90 -18.16 30.37
C PRO A 10 -3.19 -18.77 30.92
N ALA A 11 -3.28 -18.92 32.25
CA ALA A 11 -4.45 -19.53 32.91
C ALA A 11 -5.78 -18.82 32.57
N SER A 12 -5.73 -17.49 32.39
CA SER A 12 -6.89 -16.69 31.95
C SER A 12 -7.40 -17.11 30.56
N ILE A 13 -6.50 -17.43 29.63
CA ILE A 13 -6.85 -17.92 28.30
C ILE A 13 -7.28 -19.38 28.35
N ALA A 14 -6.61 -20.21 29.16
CA ALA A 14 -6.98 -21.61 29.33
C ALA A 14 -8.44 -21.76 29.79
N ALA A 15 -8.90 -20.92 30.72
CA ALA A 15 -10.30 -20.89 31.16
C ALA A 15 -11.28 -20.54 30.02
N LEU A 16 -10.88 -19.68 29.07
CA LEU A 16 -11.70 -19.36 27.88
C LEU A 16 -11.74 -20.48 26.85
N LEU A 17 -10.80 -21.42 26.91
CA LEU A 17 -10.69 -22.56 26.00
C LEU A 17 -11.37 -23.83 26.54
N GLU A 18 -11.89 -23.79 27.78
CA GLU A 18 -12.68 -24.89 28.34
C GLU A 18 -14.05 -25.00 27.65
N PRO A 19 -14.54 -26.22 27.37
CA PRO A 19 -15.88 -26.43 26.82
C PRO A 19 -16.96 -25.80 27.70
N ILE A 20 -18.01 -25.23 27.10
CA ILE A 20 -19.11 -24.59 27.86
C ILE A 20 -19.91 -25.62 28.65
N SER A 21 -20.21 -26.77 28.03
CA SER A 21 -20.82 -27.91 28.71
C SER A 21 -20.43 -29.21 28.01
N ARG A 22 -20.69 -30.35 28.68
CA ARG A 22 -20.42 -31.68 28.09
C ARG A 22 -21.32 -31.98 26.89
N SER A 23 -22.56 -31.48 26.88
CA SER A 23 -23.53 -31.71 25.80
C SER A 23 -23.43 -30.70 24.66
N ALA A 24 -22.93 -29.48 24.93
CA ALA A 24 -22.73 -28.44 23.92
C ALA A 24 -21.37 -27.73 24.16
N PRO A 25 -20.25 -28.32 23.70
CA PRO A 25 -18.90 -27.81 23.95
C PRO A 25 -18.67 -26.35 23.49
N THR A 26 -19.34 -25.94 22.41
CA THR A 26 -19.24 -24.58 21.85
C THR A 26 -20.42 -23.67 22.18
N GLY A 27 -21.39 -24.15 22.98
CA GLY A 27 -22.55 -23.37 23.39
C GLY A 27 -23.51 -23.04 22.25
N VAL A 28 -24.22 -21.91 22.37
CA VAL A 28 -25.30 -21.50 21.44
C VAL A 28 -24.80 -20.63 20.30
N GLU A 29 -25.47 -20.69 19.14
CA GLU A 29 -25.12 -19.88 17.97
C GLU A 29 -25.67 -18.45 18.04
N SER A 30 -26.97 -18.30 18.33
CA SER A 30 -27.61 -16.99 18.48
C SER A 30 -27.24 -16.37 19.82
N LEU A 31 -26.79 -15.11 19.77
CA LEU A 31 -26.39 -14.32 20.91
C LEU A 31 -27.34 -13.15 21.18
N ASP A 32 -28.43 -13.03 20.42
CA ASP A 32 -29.33 -11.87 20.46
C ASP A 32 -30.04 -11.70 21.81
N THR A 33 -30.21 -12.81 22.55
CA THR A 33 -30.79 -12.83 23.89
C THR A 33 -29.75 -12.80 25.01
N VAL A 34 -28.46 -12.79 24.68
CA VAL A 34 -27.36 -12.79 25.67
C VAL A 34 -27.01 -11.34 26.01
N GLU A 35 -27.42 -10.90 27.20
CA GLU A 35 -27.26 -9.51 27.64
C GLU A 35 -25.82 -9.01 27.56
N ALA A 36 -24.83 -9.85 27.91
CA ALA A 36 -23.42 -9.51 27.81
C ALA A 36 -22.99 -9.24 26.35
N TYR A 37 -23.52 -9.98 25.37
CA TYR A 37 -23.22 -9.76 23.95
C TYR A 37 -23.82 -8.45 23.43
N VAL A 38 -25.08 -8.17 23.78
CA VAL A 38 -25.76 -6.92 23.40
C VAL A 38 -25.03 -5.70 23.98
N LYS A 39 -24.59 -5.77 25.24
CA LYS A 39 -23.76 -4.73 25.87
C LYS A 39 -22.43 -4.56 25.16
N LEU A 40 -21.77 -5.65 24.80
CA LEU A 40 -20.50 -5.64 24.05
C LEU A 40 -20.65 -4.95 22.69
N GLU A 41 -21.65 -5.32 21.89
CA GLU A 41 -21.88 -4.69 20.57
C GLU A 41 -22.25 -3.21 20.69
N GLY A 42 -23.06 -2.86 21.70
CA GLY A 42 -23.44 -1.48 21.98
C GLY A 42 -22.24 -0.61 22.38
N GLU A 43 -21.33 -1.12 23.21
CA GLU A 43 -20.16 -0.39 23.68
C GLU A 43 -19.07 -0.26 22.61
N ILE A 44 -18.78 -1.35 21.87
CA ILE A 44 -17.73 -1.35 20.85
C ILE A 44 -18.04 -0.42 19.66
N SER A 45 -19.33 -0.12 19.44
CA SER A 45 -19.81 0.76 18.38
C SER A 45 -19.67 2.25 18.72
N LYS A 46 -19.35 2.60 19.97
CA LYS A 46 -19.19 3.99 20.40
C LYS A 46 -17.89 4.61 19.84
N PRO A 47 -17.84 5.94 19.67
CA PRO A 47 -16.61 6.63 19.24
C PRO A 47 -15.43 6.42 20.19
N SER A 48 -15.71 6.26 21.49
CA SER A 48 -14.73 6.00 22.54
C SER A 48 -15.20 4.85 23.45
N PRO A 49 -15.00 3.59 23.03
CA PRO A 49 -15.43 2.42 23.79
C PRO A 49 -14.69 2.26 25.11
N LYS A 50 -15.39 1.82 26.15
CA LYS A 50 -14.78 1.36 27.41
C LYS A 50 -14.29 -0.08 27.27
N TYR A 51 -13.03 -0.23 26.84
CA TYR A 51 -12.47 -1.55 26.56
C TYR A 51 -12.39 -2.49 27.77
N ALA A 52 -12.29 -1.97 29.01
CA ALA A 52 -12.35 -2.79 30.22
C ALA A 52 -13.69 -3.53 30.38
N ASP A 53 -14.80 -2.83 30.13
CA ASP A 53 -16.14 -3.43 30.18
C ASP A 53 -16.32 -4.43 29.02
N CYS A 54 -15.81 -4.09 27.82
CA CYS A 54 -15.81 -5.01 26.68
C CYS A 54 -15.06 -6.32 26.99
N ILE A 55 -13.93 -6.26 27.70
CA ILE A 55 -13.18 -7.45 28.12
C ILE A 55 -14.04 -8.31 29.04
N ALA A 56 -14.69 -7.72 30.03
CA ALA A 56 -15.53 -8.44 30.98
C ALA A 56 -16.70 -9.15 30.28
N TRP A 57 -17.45 -8.45 29.43
CA TRP A 57 -18.59 -9.03 28.72
C TRP A 57 -18.18 -10.08 27.68
N ALA A 58 -17.12 -9.85 26.92
CA ALA A 58 -16.64 -10.83 25.95
C ALA A 58 -16.10 -12.11 26.63
N THR A 59 -15.43 -11.94 27.77
CA THR A 59 -14.99 -13.07 28.63
C THR A 59 -16.20 -13.87 29.11
N GLU A 60 -17.24 -13.21 29.61
CA GLU A 60 -18.46 -13.89 30.06
C GLU A 60 -19.13 -14.67 28.93
N VAL A 61 -19.28 -14.08 27.74
CA VAL A 61 -19.87 -14.75 26.57
C VAL A 61 -19.08 -15.99 26.19
N LEU A 62 -17.74 -15.89 26.12
CA LEU A 62 -16.88 -17.02 25.76
C LEU A 62 -16.85 -18.11 26.83
N GLN A 63 -17.02 -17.78 28.11
CA GLN A 63 -17.02 -18.77 29.19
C GLN A 63 -18.37 -19.48 29.35
N LYS A 64 -19.48 -18.76 29.24
CA LYS A 64 -20.80 -19.27 29.67
C LYS A 64 -21.78 -19.52 28.52
N HIS A 65 -21.63 -18.86 27.37
CA HIS A 65 -22.69 -18.80 26.36
C HIS A 65 -22.30 -19.38 25.00
N SER A 66 -21.20 -18.91 24.39
CA SER A 66 -20.82 -19.33 23.04
C SER A 66 -19.32 -19.21 22.77
N LYS A 67 -18.73 -20.22 22.13
CA LYS A 67 -17.39 -20.14 21.52
C LYS A 67 -17.52 -19.48 20.14
N ASN A 68 -17.70 -18.17 20.16
CA ASN A 68 -17.98 -17.36 18.98
C ASN A 68 -16.73 -16.62 18.47
N THR A 69 -16.41 -16.74 17.17
CA THR A 69 -15.23 -16.13 16.54
C THR A 69 -15.27 -14.62 16.52
N ARG A 70 -16.45 -14.01 16.36
CA ARG A 70 -16.61 -12.56 16.42
C ARG A 70 -16.30 -12.03 17.81
N VAL A 71 -16.82 -12.68 18.85
CA VAL A 71 -16.59 -12.31 20.25
C VAL A 71 -15.11 -12.44 20.61
N ALA A 72 -14.45 -13.52 20.18
CA ALA A 72 -13.02 -13.71 20.39
C ALA A 72 -12.17 -12.64 19.67
N ALA A 73 -12.54 -12.26 18.44
CA ALA A 73 -11.87 -11.18 17.72
C ALA A 73 -12.06 -9.80 18.37
N LEU A 74 -13.24 -9.53 18.94
CA LEU A 74 -13.52 -8.31 19.71
C LEU A 74 -12.76 -8.28 21.03
N LEU A 75 -12.65 -9.42 21.73
CA LEU A 75 -11.85 -9.55 22.95
C LEU A 75 -10.37 -9.30 22.66
N ALA A 76 -9.83 -9.86 21.58
CA ALA A 76 -8.46 -9.62 21.13
C ALA A 76 -8.19 -8.12 20.87
N LEU A 77 -9.14 -7.42 20.24
CA LEU A 77 -9.06 -5.97 20.05
C LEU A 77 -9.07 -5.23 21.39
N ALA A 78 -9.97 -5.61 22.30
CA ALA A 78 -10.10 -4.93 23.59
C ALA A 78 -8.84 -5.10 24.44
N TRP A 79 -8.27 -6.31 24.51
CA TRP A 79 -6.97 -6.55 25.15
C TRP A 79 -5.84 -5.77 24.50
N TYR A 80 -5.76 -5.70 23.17
CA TYR A 80 -4.75 -4.87 22.52
C TYR A 80 -4.89 -3.39 22.88
N ARG A 81 -6.12 -2.91 23.04
CA ARG A 81 -6.39 -1.50 23.39
C ARG A 81 -6.07 -1.16 24.84
N THR A 82 -6.17 -2.12 25.76
CA THR A 82 -5.84 -1.92 27.17
C THR A 82 -4.38 -2.23 27.49
N GLU A 83 -3.84 -3.31 26.95
CA GLU A 83 -2.56 -3.91 27.34
C GLU A 83 -1.50 -3.88 26.24
N LYS A 84 -1.82 -3.37 25.04
CA LYS A 84 -0.89 -3.31 23.88
C LYS A 84 -0.39 -4.71 23.47
N LEU A 85 0.91 -4.88 23.24
CA LEU A 85 1.53 -6.11 22.73
C LEU A 85 1.22 -7.36 23.57
N PRO A 86 1.27 -7.33 24.93
CA PRO A 86 0.77 -8.41 25.76
C PRO A 86 -0.68 -8.81 25.45
N GLY A 87 -1.56 -7.83 25.26
CA GLY A 87 -2.95 -8.05 24.93
C GLY A 87 -3.17 -8.64 23.53
N LEU A 88 -2.38 -8.19 22.54
CA LEU A 88 -2.37 -8.77 21.19
C LEU A 88 -1.93 -10.24 21.21
N LYS A 89 -0.84 -10.54 21.92
CA LYS A 89 -0.37 -11.91 22.14
C LYS A 89 -1.50 -12.78 22.72
N ASN A 90 -2.16 -12.30 23.78
CA ASN A 90 -3.25 -13.03 24.41
C ASN A 90 -4.44 -13.25 23.46
N GLY A 91 -4.80 -12.23 22.67
CA GLY A 91 -5.84 -12.35 21.65
C GLY A 91 -5.52 -13.39 20.57
N LEU A 92 -4.28 -13.42 20.08
CA LEU A 92 -3.82 -14.37 19.08
C LEU A 92 -3.76 -15.80 19.63
N LEU A 93 -3.30 -15.98 20.87
CA LEU A 93 -3.29 -17.28 21.56
C LEU A 93 -4.71 -17.82 21.77
N LEU A 94 -5.65 -16.96 22.17
CA LEU A 94 -7.06 -17.32 22.31
C LEU A 94 -7.65 -17.80 20.97
N MET A 95 -7.44 -17.02 19.90
CA MET A 95 -7.95 -17.35 18.58
C MET A 95 -7.35 -18.67 18.07
N ALA A 96 -6.03 -18.85 18.15
CA ALA A 96 -5.37 -20.10 17.77
C ALA A 96 -5.89 -21.28 18.58
N GLY A 97 -6.05 -21.13 19.90
CA GLY A 97 -6.55 -22.17 20.79
C GLY A 97 -8.00 -22.57 20.51
N LEU A 98 -8.87 -21.60 20.17
CA LEU A 98 -10.26 -21.89 19.80
C LEU A 98 -10.33 -22.70 18.51
N PHE A 99 -9.57 -22.29 17.48
CA PHE A 99 -9.52 -22.99 16.20
C PHE A 99 -8.91 -24.39 16.33
N GLU A 100 -7.90 -24.56 17.19
CA GLU A 100 -7.27 -25.84 17.48
C GLU A 100 -8.21 -26.83 18.20
N ARG A 101 -8.98 -26.35 19.19
CA ARG A 101 -9.82 -27.22 20.03
C ARG A 101 -11.19 -27.52 19.43
N PHE A 102 -11.82 -26.53 18.80
CA PHE A 102 -13.23 -26.62 18.39
C PHE A 102 -13.43 -26.60 16.88
N GLY A 103 -12.46 -26.06 16.13
CA GLY A 103 -12.45 -26.00 14.69
C GLY A 103 -13.76 -25.58 14.02
N ASP A 104 -14.35 -26.46 13.22
CA ASP A 104 -15.57 -26.20 12.45
C ASP A 104 -16.83 -26.06 13.30
N LYS A 105 -16.79 -26.50 14.57
CA LYS A 105 -17.88 -26.39 15.56
C LYS A 105 -17.99 -25.01 16.21
N LEU A 106 -17.04 -24.10 15.92
CA LEU A 106 -17.10 -22.72 16.37
C LEU A 106 -18.27 -21.97 15.75
N HIS A 107 -18.83 -21.02 16.50
CA HIS A 107 -19.90 -20.16 16.02
C HIS A 107 -19.34 -18.87 15.41
N PRO A 108 -19.99 -18.28 14.39
CA PRO A 108 -21.16 -18.81 13.67
C PRO A 108 -20.85 -20.06 12.83
N ALA A 109 -21.84 -20.90 12.55
CA ALA A 109 -21.64 -22.16 11.80
C ALA A 109 -21.12 -21.92 10.36
N ASN A 110 -21.38 -20.73 9.81
CA ASN A 110 -20.92 -20.32 8.50
C ASN A 110 -19.41 -20.02 8.48
N SER A 111 -18.64 -20.86 7.77
CA SER A 111 -17.18 -20.74 7.64
C SER A 111 -16.73 -19.42 6.99
N ALA A 112 -17.50 -18.85 6.05
CA ALA A 112 -17.16 -17.57 5.43
C ALA A 112 -17.29 -16.40 6.42
N VAL A 113 -18.22 -16.47 7.38
CA VAL A 113 -18.35 -15.47 8.46
C VAL A 113 -17.18 -15.60 9.43
N ARG A 114 -16.84 -16.83 9.86
CA ARG A 114 -15.65 -17.06 10.71
C ARG A 114 -14.36 -16.55 10.06
N SER A 115 -14.19 -16.76 8.76
CA SER A 115 -13.06 -16.22 8.00
C SER A 115 -13.03 -14.67 8.05
N LYS A 116 -14.18 -14.00 7.90
CA LYS A 116 -14.26 -12.55 8.05
C LYS A 116 -13.93 -12.08 9.48
N ASP A 117 -14.39 -12.80 10.50
CA ASP A 117 -14.10 -12.49 11.90
C ASP A 117 -12.60 -12.58 12.21
N VAL A 118 -11.91 -13.58 11.66
CA VAL A 118 -10.44 -13.68 11.79
C VAL A 118 -9.76 -12.55 11.03
N LYS A 119 -10.21 -12.24 9.80
CA LYS A 119 -9.67 -11.13 8.98
C LYS A 119 -9.79 -9.77 9.67
N PHE A 120 -10.76 -9.59 10.58
CA PHE A 120 -10.89 -8.36 11.38
C PHE A 120 -9.62 -7.99 12.15
N LEU A 121 -8.82 -8.97 12.59
CA LEU A 121 -7.55 -8.73 13.29
C LEU A 121 -6.52 -8.02 12.39
N SER A 122 -6.62 -8.19 11.08
CA SER A 122 -5.76 -7.53 10.08
C SER A 122 -6.37 -6.24 9.52
N ASN A 123 -7.35 -5.64 10.20
CA ASN A 123 -7.96 -4.38 9.78
C ASN A 123 -6.95 -3.22 9.85
N ASP A 124 -7.03 -2.31 8.88
CA ASP A 124 -6.19 -1.13 8.68
C ASP A 124 -6.00 -0.27 9.93
N LYS A 125 -7.03 -0.17 10.79
CA LYS A 125 -6.90 0.54 12.07
C LYS A 125 -5.91 -0.17 13.02
N ILE A 126 -6.04 -1.49 13.18
CA ILE A 126 -5.19 -2.28 14.09
C ILE A 126 -3.76 -2.28 13.58
N THR A 127 -3.56 -2.54 12.29
CA THR A 127 -2.24 -2.58 11.66
C THR A 127 -1.52 -1.23 11.71
N LYS A 128 -2.23 -0.10 11.52
CA LYS A 128 -1.65 1.26 11.69
C LYS A 128 -1.23 1.60 13.11
N PHE A 129 -1.92 1.07 14.13
CA PHE A 129 -1.49 1.24 15.52
C PHE A 129 -0.28 0.36 15.83
N LEU A 130 -0.28 -0.89 15.35
CA LEU A 130 0.85 -1.79 15.49
C LEU A 130 2.11 -1.21 14.87
N LEU A 131 2.07 -0.65 13.66
CA LEU A 131 3.21 0.01 13.01
C LEU A 131 3.86 1.15 13.81
N LYS A 132 3.23 1.64 14.87
CA LYS A 132 3.72 2.71 15.74
C LYS A 132 4.14 2.22 17.12
N GLU A 133 3.98 0.94 17.42
CA GLU A 133 4.39 0.36 18.69
C GLU A 133 5.92 0.33 18.78
N ASN A 134 6.45 0.73 19.93
CA ASN A 134 7.88 0.72 20.17
C ASN A 134 8.31 -0.65 20.71
N ILE A 135 9.31 -1.26 20.09
CA ILE A 135 9.84 -2.57 20.50
C ILE A 135 11.04 -2.34 21.40
N SER A 136 10.98 -2.86 22.62
CA SER A 136 12.02 -2.77 23.64
C SER A 136 12.36 -4.16 24.17
N SER A 137 13.42 -4.27 24.97
CA SER A 137 13.80 -5.52 25.64
C SER A 137 12.70 -6.06 26.56
N GLU A 138 11.87 -5.17 27.14
CA GLU A 138 10.80 -5.54 28.07
C GLU A 138 9.59 -6.18 27.39
N ASN A 139 9.31 -5.84 26.12
CA ASN A 139 8.15 -6.36 25.39
C ASN A 139 8.52 -7.32 24.24
N ALA A 140 9.82 -7.53 24.01
CA ALA A 140 10.36 -8.47 23.02
C ALA A 140 9.82 -9.91 23.18
N PRO A 141 9.74 -10.50 24.40
CA PRO A 141 9.18 -11.83 24.58
C PRO A 141 7.71 -11.95 24.13
N GLU A 142 6.91 -10.91 24.39
CA GLU A 142 5.49 -10.86 24.01
C GLU A 142 5.32 -10.81 22.50
N VAL A 143 6.20 -10.10 21.79
CA VAL A 143 6.21 -10.00 20.33
C VAL A 143 6.54 -11.35 19.69
N ILE A 144 7.56 -12.04 20.21
CA ILE A 144 7.95 -13.38 19.72
C ILE A 144 6.82 -14.39 19.98
N ALA A 145 6.19 -14.32 21.16
CA ALA A 145 5.04 -15.15 21.48
C ALA A 145 3.82 -14.83 20.58
N ALA A 146 3.58 -13.55 20.28
CA ALA A 146 2.52 -13.13 19.35
C ALA A 146 2.78 -13.63 17.93
N GLN A 147 4.03 -13.58 17.44
CA GLN A 147 4.42 -14.12 16.14
C GLN A 147 4.16 -15.64 16.07
N THR A 148 4.57 -16.37 17.10
CA THR A 148 4.35 -17.82 17.19
C THR A 148 2.86 -18.15 17.18
N ALA A 149 2.05 -17.42 17.96
CA ALA A 149 0.60 -17.58 17.99
C ALA A 149 -0.06 -17.27 16.64
N LEU A 150 0.40 -16.21 15.95
CA LEU A 150 -0.12 -15.85 14.63
C LEU A 150 0.23 -16.90 13.57
N HIS A 151 1.46 -17.40 13.53
CA HIS A 151 1.84 -18.48 12.61
C HIS A 151 0.99 -19.74 12.83
N LYS A 152 0.71 -20.08 14.09
CA LYS A 152 -0.21 -21.17 14.43
C LYS A 152 -1.62 -20.89 13.91
N LEU A 153 -2.15 -19.69 14.14
CA LEU A 153 -3.47 -19.28 13.65
C LEU A 153 -3.57 -19.30 12.12
N VAL A 154 -2.56 -18.80 11.41
CA VAL A 154 -2.49 -18.82 9.94
C VAL A 154 -2.52 -20.26 9.42
N THR A 155 -1.77 -21.16 10.05
CA THR A 155 -1.75 -22.58 9.70
C THR A 155 -3.12 -23.23 9.89
N LEU A 156 -3.77 -23.00 11.04
CA LEU A 156 -5.12 -23.49 11.32
C LEU A 156 -6.15 -22.92 10.35
N CYS A 157 -6.04 -21.64 10.00
CA CYS A 157 -6.93 -20.99 9.03
C CYS A 157 -6.78 -21.59 7.62
N ARG A 158 -5.56 -21.92 7.18
CA ARG A 158 -5.35 -22.60 5.89
C ARG A 158 -6.00 -23.99 5.86
N GLN A 159 -5.95 -24.71 6.98
CA GLN A 159 -6.59 -26.03 7.10
C GLN A 159 -8.11 -25.94 7.09
N GLN A 160 -8.70 -24.96 7.80
CA GLN A 160 -10.15 -24.84 7.95
C GLN A 160 -10.85 -24.04 6.85
N PHE A 161 -10.10 -23.23 6.09
CA PHE A 161 -10.64 -22.40 5.02
C PHE A 161 -9.87 -22.56 3.69
N PRO A 162 -9.89 -23.74 3.03
CA PRO A 162 -9.03 -24.00 1.87
C PRO A 162 -9.30 -23.09 0.65
N GLN A 163 -10.55 -22.67 0.46
CA GLN A 163 -10.98 -21.87 -0.69
C GLN A 163 -11.19 -20.38 -0.36
N ASN A 164 -11.43 -20.03 0.90
CA ASN A 164 -11.84 -18.69 1.35
C ASN A 164 -11.17 -18.27 2.67
N GLY A 165 -9.86 -18.46 2.77
CA GLY A 165 -9.09 -18.14 3.97
C GLY A 165 -9.00 -16.63 4.28
N PRO A 166 -8.87 -16.26 5.57
CA PRO A 166 -8.63 -14.87 5.95
C PRO A 166 -7.26 -14.41 5.44
N ASP A 167 -7.22 -13.27 4.78
CA ASP A 167 -5.96 -12.61 4.44
C ASP A 167 -5.39 -11.93 5.69
N LEU A 168 -4.32 -12.52 6.23
CA LEU A 168 -3.57 -12.04 7.39
C LEU A 168 -2.16 -11.58 7.00
N SER A 169 -1.88 -11.43 5.70
CA SER A 169 -0.52 -11.17 5.18
C SER A 169 0.08 -9.88 5.75
N VAL A 170 -0.72 -8.82 5.85
CA VAL A 170 -0.28 -7.52 6.39
C VAL A 170 0.03 -7.62 7.88
N LEU A 171 -0.86 -8.25 8.67
CA LEU A 171 -0.63 -8.47 10.10
C LEU A 171 0.61 -9.35 10.35
N ASN A 172 0.80 -10.38 9.51
CA ASN A 172 1.94 -11.27 9.59
C ASN A 172 3.25 -10.53 9.33
N GLN A 173 3.31 -9.71 8.28
CA GLN A 173 4.50 -8.91 7.97
C GLN A 173 4.86 -7.97 9.12
N ILE A 174 3.88 -7.23 9.67
CA ILE A 174 4.13 -6.27 10.76
C ILE A 174 4.68 -6.96 12.00
N ILE A 175 4.08 -8.09 12.41
CA ILE A 175 4.53 -8.83 13.60
C ILE A 175 5.89 -9.51 13.33
N GLU A 176 6.15 -9.96 12.10
CA GLU A 176 7.46 -10.50 11.72
C GLU A 176 8.56 -9.44 11.79
N ASP A 177 8.29 -8.24 11.29
CA ASP A 177 9.24 -7.12 11.35
C ASP A 177 9.52 -6.73 12.81
N HIS A 178 8.49 -6.67 13.65
CA HIS A 178 8.64 -6.45 15.09
C HIS A 178 9.41 -7.59 15.78
N ALA A 179 9.18 -8.83 15.39
CA ALA A 179 9.87 -9.99 15.97
C ALA A 179 11.35 -10.03 15.58
N LYS A 180 11.72 -9.58 14.37
CA LYS A 180 13.12 -9.39 13.96
C LYS A 180 13.82 -8.37 14.84
N ILE A 181 13.15 -7.24 15.11
CA ILE A 181 13.66 -6.22 16.04
C ILE A 181 13.80 -6.80 17.46
N ALA A 182 12.76 -7.50 17.95
CA ALA A 182 12.77 -8.14 19.26
C ALA A 182 13.91 -9.15 19.41
N GLY A 183 14.14 -10.00 18.40
CA GLY A 183 15.21 -10.99 18.38
C GLY A 183 16.61 -10.39 18.32
N ALA A 184 16.77 -9.21 17.72
CA ALA A 184 18.05 -8.47 17.73
C ALA A 184 18.34 -7.84 19.11
N ILE A 185 17.30 -7.53 19.89
CA ILE A 185 17.42 -6.94 21.24
C ILE A 185 17.68 -8.01 22.31
N THR A 186 17.25 -9.26 22.09
CA THR A 186 17.50 -10.39 22.99
C THR A 186 18.64 -11.28 22.46
N PRO A 187 19.91 -11.02 22.79
CA PRO A 187 20.96 -12.01 22.56
C PRO A 187 20.69 -13.26 23.41
N ASP A 188 20.88 -14.41 22.77
CA ASP A 188 20.57 -15.75 23.25
C ASP A 188 21.06 -16.01 24.68
N SER A 189 20.13 -16.23 25.62
CA SER A 189 20.42 -16.85 26.91
C SER A 189 20.50 -18.37 26.73
N SER A 190 21.45 -18.84 25.90
CA SER A 190 21.77 -20.26 25.75
C SER A 190 23.25 -20.53 26.06
N HIS A 191 23.70 -20.08 27.22
CA HIS A 191 24.82 -20.72 27.90
C HIS A 191 24.31 -21.39 29.17
N GLN A 192 23.80 -22.60 28.99
CA GLN A 192 23.77 -23.59 30.05
C GLN A 192 25.16 -24.23 30.12
N PRO A 193 25.87 -24.17 31.26
CA PRO A 193 27.14 -24.87 31.44
C PRO A 193 26.87 -26.37 31.44
N THR A 194 27.62 -27.10 30.61
CA THR A 194 27.66 -28.56 30.64
C THR A 194 28.14 -29.06 32.00
N ALA A 195 27.36 -29.97 32.59
CA ALA A 195 27.64 -30.63 33.85
C ALA A 195 28.98 -31.40 33.84
N GLY A 196 29.71 -31.28 34.95
CA GLY A 196 30.75 -32.20 35.38
C GLY A 196 30.68 -32.38 36.89
N SER A 197 30.12 -33.53 37.30
CA SER A 197 30.29 -34.24 38.58
C SER A 197 30.41 -33.43 39.89
N ASP A 198 29.43 -33.56 40.78
CA ASP A 198 29.58 -34.56 41.86
C ASP A 198 28.24 -34.87 42.56
N GLN A 199 28.14 -36.12 43.00
CA GLN A 199 27.03 -36.69 43.75
C GLN A 199 26.91 -35.98 45.12
N SER A 200 25.72 -35.68 45.66
CA SER A 200 25.07 -36.54 46.67
C SER A 200 23.84 -35.85 47.28
N ARG A 201 22.78 -36.65 47.48
CA ARG A 201 21.73 -36.58 48.54
C ARG A 201 20.65 -35.46 48.55
N GLN A 202 19.42 -35.92 48.30
CA GLN A 202 18.15 -35.40 48.83
C GLN A 202 18.07 -35.50 50.39
N PRO A 203 16.92 -35.21 51.03
CA PRO A 203 16.14 -33.96 51.14
C PRO A 203 15.89 -33.61 52.64
N ASP A 204 15.27 -32.46 52.94
CA ASP A 204 14.02 -32.38 53.74
C ASP A 204 13.77 -31.02 54.43
N THR A 205 12.53 -30.56 54.20
CA THR A 205 11.56 -29.88 55.09
C THR A 205 12.02 -28.84 56.11
N SER A 206 11.45 -27.63 56.04
CA SER A 206 10.28 -27.20 56.84
C SER A 206 10.19 -25.68 56.95
N ASP A 207 9.00 -25.17 56.61
CA ASP A 207 8.46 -23.81 56.79
C ASP A 207 8.22 -23.47 58.28
N PRO A 208 7.52 -22.38 58.67
CA PRO A 208 7.76 -20.92 58.58
C PRO A 208 7.90 -20.28 59.99
N SER A 209 8.16 -18.96 60.08
CA SER A 209 7.42 -18.06 61.00
C SER A 209 7.76 -16.56 60.88
N ASN A 210 6.75 -15.81 60.41
CA ASN A 210 6.11 -14.65 61.04
C ASN A 210 6.80 -13.29 61.27
N GLN A 211 6.14 -12.27 60.68
CA GLN A 211 5.68 -10.99 61.27
C GLN A 211 6.75 -9.93 61.61
N ARG A 212 6.54 -8.62 61.49
CA ARG A 212 5.41 -7.70 61.28
C ARG A 212 6.09 -6.35 60.91
N ALA A 213 5.73 -5.67 59.83
CA ALA A 213 4.69 -4.64 59.71
C ALA A 213 5.00 -3.26 60.33
N ALA A 214 4.57 -2.23 59.58
CA ALA A 214 4.33 -0.81 59.89
C ALA A 214 5.56 0.13 59.84
N SER A 215 5.79 0.90 58.75
CA SER A 215 5.09 2.12 58.30
C SER A 215 5.30 3.34 59.21
N ASN A 216 5.91 4.43 58.73
CA ASN A 216 5.21 5.55 58.07
C ASN A 216 6.15 6.75 57.82
N ALA A 217 5.81 7.51 56.75
CA ALA A 217 5.91 8.97 56.58
C ALA A 217 7.28 9.72 56.62
N GLN A 218 7.63 10.25 55.43
CA GLN A 218 8.08 11.63 55.09
C GLN A 218 8.07 12.71 56.20
N PRO A 219 8.87 13.82 56.13
CA PRO A 219 8.93 14.70 54.94
C PRO A 219 10.24 15.49 54.69
N ALA A 220 10.16 16.27 53.61
CA ALA A 220 11.10 17.25 53.05
C ALA A 220 11.66 18.30 54.02
N THR A 221 12.76 18.95 53.62
CA THR A 221 12.86 20.43 53.44
C THR A 221 14.26 20.86 52.98
N SER A 222 14.31 21.79 51.99
CA SER A 222 15.11 23.04 51.93
C SER A 222 16.65 22.99 52.12
N ASN A 223 17.52 23.80 51.53
CA ASN A 223 17.53 24.86 50.52
C ASN A 223 19.02 25.30 50.40
N LEU A 224 19.36 25.98 49.31
CA LEU A 224 20.35 27.07 49.20
C LEU A 224 21.86 26.77 49.36
N ASP A 225 22.52 26.94 48.21
CA ASP A 225 23.59 27.90 47.93
C ASP A 225 25.10 27.56 48.04
N GLN A 226 25.72 27.87 46.90
CA GLN A 226 27.03 28.48 46.67
C GLN A 226 28.29 27.61 46.59
N ALA A 227 28.73 27.47 45.33
CA ALA A 227 30.03 27.86 44.79
C ALA A 227 31.30 27.30 45.46
N THR A 228 32.07 26.54 44.69
CA THR A 228 33.46 26.88 44.29
C THR A 228 34.02 25.76 43.40
N GLY A 229 34.82 26.16 42.40
CA GLY A 229 35.41 25.25 41.41
C GLY A 229 36.55 24.41 41.97
N GLY A 230 36.90 23.34 41.24
CA GLY A 230 38.07 22.53 41.56
C GLY A 230 38.08 21.18 40.87
N SER A 231 38.49 21.18 39.61
CA SER A 231 39.27 20.14 38.90
C SER A 231 39.39 18.75 39.55
N ALA A 232 38.88 17.72 38.87
CA ALA A 232 39.44 16.37 38.94
C ALA A 232 39.33 15.70 37.56
N LYS A 233 40.50 15.54 36.93
CA LYS A 233 40.72 14.70 35.75
C LYS A 233 40.29 13.26 36.08
N ALA A 234 39.46 12.67 35.23
CA ALA A 234 39.33 11.22 35.13
C ALA A 234 39.87 10.81 33.75
N ASP A 235 40.84 9.91 33.76
CA ASP A 235 41.52 9.35 32.60
C ASP A 235 40.52 8.73 31.61
N ALA A 236 40.36 9.38 30.45
CA ALA A 236 39.75 8.78 29.29
C ALA A 236 40.81 7.94 28.57
N GLN A 237 40.61 6.63 28.55
CA GLN A 237 41.31 5.72 27.64
C GLN A 237 41.15 6.21 26.20
N PRO A 238 42.23 6.26 25.40
CA PRO A 238 42.15 6.74 24.03
C PRO A 238 41.43 5.68 23.19
N THR A 239 40.18 5.94 22.84
CA THR A 239 39.51 5.22 21.77
C THR A 239 40.23 5.60 20.47
N ILE A 240 41.09 4.71 19.98
CA ILE A 240 41.70 4.83 18.66
C ILE A 240 40.57 4.73 17.64
N SER A 241 40.00 5.88 17.28
CA SER A 241 39.09 6.01 16.14
C SER A 241 39.95 5.99 14.89
N LEU A 242 39.78 4.97 14.06
CA LEU A 242 40.35 4.94 12.72
C LEU A 242 39.99 6.28 12.02
N PRO A 243 40.95 6.98 11.38
CA PRO A 243 40.65 8.25 10.71
C PRO A 243 39.63 7.99 9.61
N GLN A 244 38.39 8.46 9.83
CA GLN A 244 37.36 8.42 8.81
C GLN A 244 37.77 9.34 7.65
N PRO A 245 37.55 8.96 6.38
CA PRO A 245 37.93 9.78 5.24
C PRO A 245 37.28 11.16 5.35
N GLU A 246 38.02 12.24 5.10
CA GLU A 246 37.50 13.61 5.22
C GLU A 246 36.37 13.84 4.19
N LEU A 247 35.29 14.52 4.60
CA LEU A 247 34.17 14.82 3.69
C LEU A 247 34.65 15.70 2.53
N GLU A 248 34.67 15.17 1.31
CA GLU A 248 35.04 15.95 0.13
C GLU A 248 34.06 17.10 -0.10
N ILE A 249 34.58 18.33 -0.11
CA ILE A 249 33.79 19.53 -0.35
C ILE A 249 33.87 19.90 -1.84
N PRO A 250 32.75 19.86 -2.59
CA PRO A 250 32.75 20.25 -4.01
C PRO A 250 33.09 21.74 -4.18
N ASP A 251 33.69 22.11 -5.31
CA ASP A 251 34.14 23.49 -5.57
C ASP A 251 32.99 24.52 -5.55
N ALA A 252 31.79 24.12 -5.96
CA ALA A 252 30.59 24.93 -5.85
C ALA A 252 30.26 25.29 -4.39
N VAL A 253 30.42 24.35 -3.45
CA VAL A 253 30.22 24.56 -2.02
C VAL A 253 31.37 25.38 -1.44
N LYS A 254 32.63 25.09 -1.80
CA LYS A 254 33.80 25.87 -1.38
C LYS A 254 33.68 27.35 -1.77
N ALA A 255 33.20 27.64 -2.98
CA ALA A 255 33.00 29.02 -3.44
C ALA A 255 32.00 29.80 -2.58
N LEU A 256 30.98 29.12 -2.05
CA LEU A 256 29.95 29.70 -1.20
C LEU A 256 30.38 29.84 0.27
N LEU A 257 31.41 29.12 0.69
CA LEU A 257 32.02 29.21 2.03
C LEU A 257 33.13 30.27 2.14
N LYS A 258 33.49 30.93 1.03
CA LYS A 258 34.45 32.05 1.09
C LYS A 258 33.87 33.20 1.93
N PRO A 259 34.61 33.76 2.91
CA PRO A 259 34.17 34.94 3.65
C PRO A 259 33.84 36.10 2.70
N ILE A 260 32.83 36.91 3.05
CA ILE A 260 32.41 38.04 2.21
C ILE A 260 33.49 39.13 2.18
N SER A 261 34.10 39.42 3.32
CA SER A 261 35.26 40.31 3.44
C SER A 261 36.05 40.01 4.71
N ALA A 262 37.28 40.52 4.81
CA ALA A 262 38.11 40.36 6.02
C ALA A 262 37.51 41.07 7.26
N ALA A 263 36.74 42.15 7.06
CA ALA A 263 36.10 42.92 8.14
C ALA A 263 34.71 42.39 8.54
N ALA A 264 34.02 41.72 7.63
CA ALA A 264 32.69 41.14 7.85
C ALA A 264 32.64 39.74 7.20
N LEU A 265 33.06 38.73 7.95
CA LEU A 265 33.21 37.34 7.46
C LEU A 265 31.90 36.81 6.87
N ALA A 266 30.77 37.08 7.54
CA ALA A 266 29.43 36.67 7.14
C ALA A 266 28.62 37.75 6.37
N GLY A 267 29.21 38.91 6.07
CA GLY A 267 28.51 40.01 5.41
C GLY A 267 27.51 40.74 6.32
N LYS A 268 26.29 40.99 5.84
CA LYS A 268 25.23 41.73 6.58
C LYS A 268 23.90 40.97 6.62
N ALA A 269 23.06 41.25 7.62
CA ALA A 269 21.69 40.73 7.70
C ALA A 269 20.81 41.30 6.58
N LEU A 270 19.97 40.46 5.95
CA LEU A 270 19.05 40.90 4.88
C LEU A 270 17.56 40.82 5.25
N ALA A 271 17.19 40.13 6.34
CA ALA A 271 15.77 39.92 6.72
C ALA A 271 14.98 41.22 6.99
N HIS A 272 15.66 42.33 7.31
CA HIS A 272 15.07 43.64 7.58
C HIS A 272 15.54 44.73 6.61
N THR A 273 16.13 44.33 5.48
CA THR A 273 16.55 45.26 4.42
C THR A 273 15.57 45.20 3.25
N ASN A 274 15.41 46.31 2.52
CA ASN A 274 14.70 46.33 1.24
C ASN A 274 15.60 45.78 0.10
N ASP A 275 16.38 44.73 0.37
CA ASP A 275 17.23 44.13 -0.67
C ASP A 275 16.35 43.41 -1.69
N GLU A 276 16.36 43.91 -2.93
CA GLU A 276 15.46 43.41 -3.97
C GLU A 276 15.70 41.93 -4.31
N ASP A 277 16.94 41.47 -4.28
CA ASP A 277 17.30 40.08 -4.60
C ASP A 277 16.78 39.13 -3.51
N TYR A 278 16.93 39.52 -2.23
CA TYR A 278 16.39 38.74 -1.11
C TYR A 278 14.86 38.68 -1.15
N LEU A 279 14.18 39.82 -1.36
CA LEU A 279 12.71 39.86 -1.47
C LEU A 279 12.19 39.11 -2.70
N LYS A 280 12.95 39.11 -3.80
CA LYS A 280 12.63 38.33 -5.00
C LYS A 280 12.78 36.84 -4.74
N LEU A 281 13.88 36.42 -4.10
CA LEU A 281 14.08 35.02 -3.70
C LEU A 281 12.97 34.54 -2.76
N GLN A 282 12.64 35.33 -1.74
CA GLN A 282 11.61 35.01 -0.77
C GLN A 282 10.21 34.88 -1.42
N ARG A 283 9.89 35.74 -2.41
CA ARG A 283 8.64 35.63 -3.17
C ARG A 283 8.64 34.39 -4.06
N GLU A 284 9.72 34.14 -4.80
CA GLU A 284 9.81 33.02 -5.74
C GLU A 284 9.70 31.66 -5.03
N ILE A 285 10.40 31.48 -3.90
CA ILE A 285 10.37 30.21 -3.15
C ILE A 285 8.99 29.90 -2.54
N LYS A 286 8.17 30.93 -2.26
CA LYS A 286 6.83 30.81 -1.69
C LYS A 286 5.72 30.60 -2.73
N GLN A 287 6.04 30.63 -4.03
CA GLN A 287 5.05 30.39 -5.08
C GLN A 287 4.55 28.93 -5.08
N THR A 288 3.37 28.70 -5.68
CA THR A 288 2.83 27.34 -5.88
C THR A 288 3.65 26.52 -6.88
N LYS A 289 4.34 27.18 -7.82
CA LYS A 289 5.27 26.59 -8.78
C LYS A 289 6.57 27.41 -8.86
N PRO A 290 7.48 27.30 -7.88
CA PRO A 290 8.75 28.06 -7.87
C PRO A 290 9.65 27.71 -9.05
N LYS A 291 10.29 28.70 -9.66
CA LYS A 291 11.37 28.50 -10.63
C LYS A 291 12.70 28.29 -9.89
N TYR A 292 13.04 27.04 -9.62
CA TYR A 292 14.18 26.69 -8.78
C TYR A 292 15.53 27.17 -9.35
N GLU A 293 15.70 27.28 -10.66
CA GLU A 293 16.92 27.87 -11.26
C GLU A 293 17.13 29.31 -10.81
N VAL A 294 16.06 30.12 -10.86
CA VAL A 294 16.11 31.52 -10.42
C VAL A 294 16.39 31.58 -8.92
N CYS A 295 15.82 30.67 -8.12
CA CYS A 295 16.11 30.58 -6.69
C CYS A 295 17.59 30.24 -6.43
N ILE A 296 18.17 29.31 -7.20
CA ILE A 296 19.58 28.91 -7.07
C ILE A 296 20.49 30.09 -7.41
N ASP A 297 20.23 30.79 -8.52
CA ASP A 297 21.04 31.93 -8.97
C ASP A 297 21.01 33.06 -7.93
N LEU A 298 19.81 33.47 -7.49
CA LEU A 298 19.64 34.53 -6.50
C LEU A 298 20.28 34.16 -5.16
N ALA A 299 20.03 32.94 -4.64
CA ALA A 299 20.61 32.51 -3.38
C ALA A 299 22.15 32.40 -3.45
N THR A 300 22.69 31.91 -4.57
CA THR A 300 24.14 31.82 -4.82
C THR A 300 24.77 33.21 -4.84
N ASP A 301 24.15 34.18 -5.51
CA ASP A 301 24.65 35.55 -5.58
C ASP A 301 24.62 36.25 -4.22
N LEU A 302 23.52 36.11 -3.47
CA LEU A 302 23.40 36.62 -2.11
C LEU A 302 24.48 36.03 -1.19
N LEU A 303 24.68 34.71 -1.25
CA LEU A 303 25.67 33.99 -0.44
C LEU A 303 27.11 34.33 -0.82
N LYS A 304 27.40 34.65 -2.09
CA LYS A 304 28.76 35.05 -2.51
C LYS A 304 29.09 36.51 -2.18
N LYS A 305 28.11 37.42 -2.32
CA LYS A 305 28.38 38.87 -2.35
C LYS A 305 27.91 39.62 -1.13
N LYS A 306 26.84 39.17 -0.44
CA LYS A 306 26.12 40.01 0.53
C LYS A 306 26.05 39.42 1.94
N THR A 307 25.75 38.14 2.09
CA THR A 307 25.44 37.56 3.41
C THR A 307 25.75 36.07 3.51
N LYS A 308 26.03 35.56 4.72
CA LYS A 308 25.95 34.14 5.06
C LYS A 308 24.75 33.97 5.99
N ASP A 309 23.63 33.57 5.41
CA ASP A 309 22.36 33.46 6.12
C ASP A 309 21.84 32.02 6.07
N ALA A 310 21.53 31.47 7.24
CA ALA A 310 21.06 30.10 7.41
C ALA A 310 19.72 29.84 6.69
N GLU A 311 18.82 30.83 6.63
CA GLU A 311 17.55 30.71 5.93
C GLU A 311 17.78 30.63 4.42
N ILE A 312 18.67 31.47 3.88
CA ILE A 312 19.05 31.44 2.47
C ILE A 312 19.74 30.12 2.12
N ILE A 313 20.62 29.61 2.99
CA ILE A 313 21.25 28.30 2.81
C ILE A 313 20.21 27.18 2.82
N CYS A 314 19.18 27.26 3.68
CA CYS A 314 18.08 26.28 3.69
C CYS A 314 17.24 26.35 2.40
N TRP A 315 16.94 27.54 1.88
CA TRP A 315 16.24 27.69 0.61
C TRP A 315 17.06 27.20 -0.58
N LEU A 316 18.36 27.48 -0.61
CA LEU A 316 19.28 26.97 -1.62
C LEU A 316 19.36 25.44 -1.56
N THR A 317 19.49 24.87 -0.36
CA THR A 317 19.48 23.41 -0.14
C THR A 317 18.23 22.78 -0.72
N PHE A 318 17.05 23.37 -0.49
CA PHE A 318 15.81 22.87 -1.05
C PHE A 318 15.75 23.05 -2.58
N ALA A 319 16.19 24.18 -3.13
CA ALA A 319 16.21 24.40 -4.57
C ALA A 319 17.15 23.44 -5.30
N TRP A 320 18.34 23.18 -4.75
CA TRP A 320 19.26 22.15 -5.24
C TRP A 320 18.67 20.75 -5.13
N TYR A 321 18.01 20.42 -4.02
CA TYR A 321 17.31 19.14 -3.92
C TYR A 321 16.26 18.97 -5.02
N ARG A 322 15.49 20.03 -5.32
CA ARG A 322 14.46 20.00 -6.37
C ARG A 322 15.03 19.92 -7.79
N LYS A 323 16.29 20.32 -8.01
CA LYS A 323 16.96 20.30 -9.32
C LYS A 323 17.84 19.09 -9.56
N GLU A 324 18.58 18.69 -8.55
CA GLU A 324 19.67 17.72 -8.63
C GLU A 324 19.42 16.49 -7.72
N GLY A 325 18.27 16.42 -7.04
CA GLY A 325 17.91 15.30 -6.16
C GLY A 325 18.85 15.16 -4.96
N ILE A 326 19.15 13.92 -4.57
CA ILE A 326 20.05 13.61 -3.44
C ILE A 326 21.42 14.28 -3.53
N ALA A 327 21.99 14.42 -4.73
CA ALA A 327 23.29 15.08 -4.90
C ALA A 327 23.21 16.56 -4.49
N GLY A 328 22.14 17.25 -4.91
CA GLY A 328 21.87 18.62 -4.51
C GLY A 328 21.60 18.78 -3.02
N LEU A 329 20.84 17.83 -2.43
CA LEU A 329 20.57 17.82 -0.99
C LEU A 329 21.86 17.63 -0.18
N LYS A 330 22.72 16.69 -0.59
CA LYS A 330 24.05 16.48 0.01
C LYS A 330 24.86 17.77 -0.02
N ASN A 331 24.96 18.42 -1.17
CA ASN A 331 25.73 19.66 -1.31
C ASN A 331 25.16 20.79 -0.45
N GLY A 332 23.84 20.92 -0.35
CA GLY A 332 23.18 21.92 0.48
C GLY A 332 23.35 21.69 1.98
N LEU A 333 23.17 20.45 2.46
CA LEU A 333 23.40 20.12 3.87
C LEU A 333 24.89 20.20 4.24
N LEU A 334 25.79 19.85 3.32
CA LEU A 334 27.23 20.04 3.52
C LEU A 334 27.59 21.53 3.62
N LEU A 335 27.00 22.38 2.76
CA LEU A 335 27.14 23.82 2.85
C LEU A 335 26.66 24.36 4.20
N LEU A 336 25.51 23.89 4.69
CA LEU A 336 24.98 24.29 5.99
C LEU A 336 25.89 23.86 7.15
N LEU A 337 26.32 22.60 7.16
CA LEU A 337 27.25 22.06 8.15
C LEU A 337 28.53 22.89 8.21
N LYS A 338 29.17 23.11 7.06
CA LYS A 338 30.41 23.87 6.97
C LYS A 338 30.21 25.35 7.29
N ALA A 339 29.06 25.93 6.95
CA ALA A 339 28.73 27.30 7.33
C ALA A 339 28.55 27.44 8.84
N LEU A 340 27.94 26.46 9.50
CA LEU A 340 27.84 26.43 10.97
C LEU A 340 29.23 26.27 11.61
N GLN A 341 30.09 25.40 11.07
CA GLN A 341 31.46 25.22 11.58
C GLN A 341 32.33 26.49 11.40
N GLN A 342 32.24 27.16 10.24
CA GLN A 342 33.12 28.28 9.89
C GLN A 342 32.59 29.64 10.37
N PHE A 343 31.27 29.84 10.36
CA PHE A 343 30.65 31.15 10.61
C PHE A 343 29.76 31.20 11.85
N SER A 344 29.48 30.08 12.54
CA SER A 344 28.67 29.94 13.78
C SER A 344 28.09 31.24 14.38
N GLY A 345 28.87 31.97 15.16
CA GLY A 345 28.46 33.18 15.90
C GLY A 345 28.27 34.43 15.04
N THR A 346 28.73 34.41 13.79
CA THR A 346 28.57 35.48 12.80
C THR A 346 27.50 35.15 11.74
N LEU A 347 26.99 33.92 11.69
CA LEU A 347 25.99 33.49 10.73
C LEU A 347 24.66 34.19 10.99
N TYR A 348 24.01 34.67 9.93
CA TYR A 348 22.70 35.30 10.04
C TYR A 348 21.55 34.27 10.00
N PRO A 349 20.40 34.57 10.64
CA PRO A 349 20.17 35.66 11.60
C PRO A 349 21.09 35.58 12.84
N SER A 350 21.45 36.70 13.47
CA SER A 350 22.40 36.68 14.60
C SER A 350 21.85 35.99 15.85
N ASP A 351 20.52 35.93 15.98
CA ASP A 351 19.81 35.21 17.05
C ASP A 351 19.76 33.70 16.77
N ALA A 352 20.33 32.91 17.69
CA ALA A 352 20.36 31.45 17.62
C ALA A 352 18.95 30.82 17.58
N ALA A 353 17.97 31.37 18.29
CA ALA A 353 16.60 30.86 18.27
C ALA A 353 15.93 31.07 16.90
N VAL A 354 16.21 32.20 16.25
CA VAL A 354 15.70 32.48 14.90
C VAL A 354 16.43 31.62 13.85
N ARG A 355 17.76 31.45 13.96
CA ARG A 355 18.50 30.49 13.12
C ARG A 355 17.94 29.09 13.25
N GLY A 356 17.64 28.65 14.47
CA GLY A 356 17.14 27.29 14.71
C GLY A 356 15.77 27.07 14.05
N LYS A 357 14.92 28.10 14.04
CA LYS A 357 13.65 28.09 13.32
C LYS A 357 13.81 28.04 11.80
N ALA A 358 14.83 28.69 11.24
CA ALA A 358 15.08 28.66 9.80
C ALA A 358 15.30 27.21 9.30
N PHE A 359 15.97 26.39 10.11
CA PHE A 359 16.20 24.98 9.79
C PHE A 359 14.91 24.13 9.75
N ASN A 360 13.86 24.52 10.48
CA ASN A 360 12.58 23.82 10.44
C ASN A 360 11.94 23.80 9.04
N PHE A 361 12.35 24.70 8.13
CA PHE A 361 11.94 24.66 6.72
C PHE A 361 12.33 23.33 6.04
N LEU A 362 13.53 22.82 6.33
CA LEU A 362 13.99 21.53 5.79
C LEU A 362 13.36 20.33 6.51
N ASN A 363 12.94 20.50 7.77
CA ASN A 363 12.25 19.46 8.54
C ASN A 363 10.71 19.50 8.38
N LEU A 364 10.18 20.15 7.36
CA LEU A 364 8.74 20.10 7.08
C LEU A 364 8.34 18.68 6.65
N LYS A 365 7.18 18.19 7.13
CA LYS A 365 6.62 16.87 6.74
C LYS A 365 6.57 16.62 5.24
N LYS A 366 6.37 17.68 4.44
CA LYS A 366 6.38 17.62 2.97
C LYS A 366 7.75 17.25 2.42
N VAL A 367 8.85 17.76 3.01
CA VAL A 367 10.23 17.43 2.63
C VAL A 367 10.55 15.99 3.04
N GLY A 368 10.18 15.57 4.25
CA GLY A 368 10.32 14.18 4.68
C GLY A 368 9.55 13.20 3.78
N ALA A 369 8.33 13.55 3.36
CA ALA A 369 7.56 12.75 2.39
C ALA A 369 8.17 12.73 0.98
N MET A 370 8.84 13.79 0.55
CA MET A 370 9.61 13.81 -0.71
C MET A 370 10.81 12.88 -0.62
N LEU A 371 11.57 12.94 0.49
CA LEU A 371 12.71 12.06 0.73
C LEU A 371 12.31 10.59 0.82
N LYS A 372 11.16 10.29 1.42
CA LYS A 372 10.61 8.93 1.45
C LYS A 372 10.38 8.36 0.04
N ASN A 373 10.03 9.20 -0.93
CA ASN A 373 9.78 8.81 -2.32
C ASN A 373 11.02 8.95 -3.22
N GLU A 374 12.17 9.30 -2.65
CA GLU A 374 13.39 9.49 -3.39
C GLU A 374 13.91 8.16 -3.94
N ASN A 375 14.43 8.21 -5.17
CA ASN A 375 14.89 7.02 -5.88
C ASN A 375 16.31 6.62 -5.43
N LEU A 376 16.43 5.52 -4.69
CA LEU A 376 17.72 4.94 -4.32
C LEU A 376 18.21 3.98 -5.43
N ALA A 377 19.43 4.20 -5.92
CA ALA A 377 20.07 3.41 -6.96
C ALA A 377 21.55 3.21 -6.59
N LYS A 378 22.20 2.19 -7.18
CA LYS A 378 23.64 1.97 -6.94
C LYS A 378 24.51 3.20 -7.26
N ALA A 379 24.11 4.00 -8.24
CA ALA A 379 24.80 5.22 -8.65
C ALA A 379 24.74 6.38 -7.63
N ASN A 380 23.74 6.40 -6.74
CA ASN A 380 23.63 7.42 -5.67
C ASN A 380 23.80 6.83 -4.27
N ALA A 381 23.98 5.52 -4.12
CA ALA A 381 24.17 4.84 -2.85
C ALA A 381 25.33 5.44 -2.04
N GLU A 382 26.50 5.67 -2.65
CA GLU A 382 27.63 6.32 -1.98
C GLU A 382 27.28 7.75 -1.54
N THR A 383 26.54 8.49 -2.36
CA THR A 383 26.09 9.85 -2.05
C THR A 383 25.13 9.87 -0.85
N VAL A 384 24.29 8.84 -0.70
CA VAL A 384 23.36 8.68 0.42
C VAL A 384 24.11 8.33 1.71
N LEU A 385 25.16 7.51 1.66
CA LEU A 385 26.01 7.23 2.82
C LEU A 385 26.74 8.50 3.29
N VAL A 386 27.26 9.29 2.35
CA VAL A 386 27.86 10.60 2.66
C VAL A 386 26.81 11.56 3.24
N LEU A 387 25.59 11.54 2.72
CA LEU A 387 24.48 12.34 3.23
C LEU A 387 24.10 11.97 4.67
N GLN A 388 24.06 10.68 5.01
CA GLN A 388 23.83 10.20 6.38
C GLN A 388 24.90 10.76 7.33
N ARG A 389 26.18 10.64 6.96
CA ARG A 389 27.27 11.18 7.77
C ARG A 389 27.18 12.70 7.95
N ILE A 390 26.84 13.45 6.90
CA ILE A 390 26.63 14.90 7.00
C ILE A 390 25.53 15.22 8.01
N LEU A 391 24.44 14.45 8.03
CA LEU A 391 23.36 14.64 8.99
C LEU A 391 23.77 14.35 10.44
N GLU A 392 24.57 13.31 10.66
CA GLU A 392 25.12 12.99 11.99
C GLU A 392 26.04 14.12 12.50
N GLU A 393 26.95 14.61 11.64
CA GLU A 393 27.81 15.74 11.98
C GLU A 393 26.99 17.03 12.22
N LEU A 394 25.93 17.25 11.44
CA LEU A 394 25.03 18.39 11.61
C LEU A 394 24.23 18.30 12.91
N ALA A 395 23.76 17.12 13.30
CA ALA A 395 23.11 16.89 14.58
C ALA A 395 24.04 17.26 15.74
N GLY A 396 25.30 16.81 15.69
CA GLY A 396 26.31 17.19 16.68
C GLY A 396 26.57 18.70 16.74
N GLU A 397 26.59 19.39 15.60
CA GLU A 397 26.74 20.86 15.58
C GLU A 397 25.50 21.57 16.16
N PHE A 398 24.30 21.02 15.96
CA PHE A 398 23.09 21.54 16.60
C PHE A 398 23.10 21.38 18.12
N GLU A 399 23.64 20.26 18.62
CA GLU A 399 23.80 20.06 20.06
C GLU A 399 24.81 21.02 20.70
N ARG A 400 25.87 21.38 19.96
CA ARG A 400 26.92 22.30 20.41
C ARG A 400 26.50 23.77 20.37
N GLN A 401 25.80 24.20 19.30
CA GLN A 401 25.53 25.62 19.06
C GLN A 401 24.14 26.10 19.51
N PHE A 402 23.21 25.21 19.84
CA PHE A 402 21.83 25.58 20.20
C PHE A 402 21.42 25.03 21.57
N GLU A 403 20.79 25.90 22.37
CA GLU A 403 20.14 25.51 23.63
C GLU A 403 19.05 24.46 23.37
N GLU A 404 18.81 23.57 24.35
CA GLU A 404 17.88 22.44 24.23
C GLU A 404 16.48 22.84 23.71
N LYS A 405 15.97 23.99 24.17
CA LYS A 405 14.66 24.53 23.77
C LYS A 405 14.59 25.01 22.31
N ASN A 406 15.72 25.46 21.75
CA ASN A 406 15.81 26.05 20.42
C ASN A 406 16.55 25.15 19.42
N ARG A 407 16.88 23.93 19.83
CA ARG A 407 17.61 22.96 19.01
C ARG A 407 16.79 22.59 17.78
N PRO A 408 17.34 22.72 16.56
CA PRO A 408 16.65 22.30 15.35
C PRO A 408 16.31 20.81 15.37
N SER A 409 15.13 20.45 14.87
CA SER A 409 14.70 19.05 14.80
C SER A 409 15.08 18.41 13.47
N LEU A 410 15.59 17.17 13.54
CA LEU A 410 15.87 16.32 12.38
C LEU A 410 14.88 15.15 12.26
N LYS A 411 13.82 15.13 13.07
CA LYS A 411 12.94 13.97 13.27
C LYS A 411 12.22 13.49 12.01
N ASP A 412 12.02 14.35 11.01
CA ASP A 412 11.33 13.98 9.78
C ASP A 412 12.30 13.59 8.65
N ILE A 413 13.53 14.11 8.65
CA ILE A 413 14.51 13.84 7.57
C ILE A 413 15.54 12.76 7.93
N ALA A 414 15.99 12.70 9.19
CA ALA A 414 16.98 11.72 9.66
C ALA A 414 16.53 10.27 9.46
N PRO A 415 15.35 9.82 9.94
CA PRO A 415 14.96 8.42 9.79
C PRO A 415 14.76 8.02 8.32
N MET A 416 14.37 8.96 7.46
CA MET A 416 14.21 8.69 6.02
C MET A 416 15.58 8.48 5.36
N ILE A 417 16.58 9.30 5.69
CA ILE A 417 17.93 9.17 5.14
C ILE A 417 18.64 7.96 5.72
N GLU A 418 18.42 7.63 7.00
CA GLU A 418 18.92 6.40 7.63
C GLU A 418 18.35 5.15 6.95
N THR A 419 17.04 5.12 6.67
CA THR A 419 16.41 4.03 5.92
C THR A 419 17.03 3.88 4.52
N HIS A 420 17.25 4.99 3.81
CA HIS A 420 17.90 4.96 2.50
C HIS A 420 19.38 4.57 2.58
N ALA A 421 20.07 4.91 3.66
CA ALA A 421 21.47 4.57 3.86
C ALA A 421 21.66 3.08 4.18
N GLU A 422 20.79 2.47 4.97
CA GLU A 422 20.78 1.02 5.18
C GLU A 422 20.59 0.28 3.85
N ALA A 423 19.60 0.68 3.05
CA ALA A 423 19.40 0.12 1.71
C ALA A 423 20.59 0.41 0.77
N ALA A 424 21.29 1.55 0.93
CA ALA A 424 22.48 1.88 0.15
C ALA A 424 23.67 0.97 0.49
N LYS A 425 23.85 0.61 1.77
CA LYS A 425 24.87 -0.35 2.22
C LYS A 425 24.63 -1.73 1.61
N GLU A 426 23.38 -2.19 1.59
CA GLU A 426 22.99 -3.47 0.99
C GLU A 426 23.24 -3.50 -0.52
N LEU A 427 23.01 -2.38 -1.23
CA LEU A 427 23.26 -2.25 -2.67
C LEU A 427 24.75 -2.22 -3.04
N LEU A 428 25.62 -1.70 -2.16
CA LEU A 428 27.06 -1.63 -2.38
C LEU A 428 27.79 -2.92 -1.99
N ASN A 429 27.29 -3.61 -0.95
CA ASN A 429 27.85 -4.86 -0.44
C ASN A 429 26.81 -6.00 -0.42
N PRO A 430 26.53 -6.65 -1.57
CA PRO A 430 25.60 -7.79 -1.63
C PRO A 430 26.15 -9.08 -0.98
N ALA A 431 27.34 -9.03 -0.36
CA ALA A 431 28.09 -10.21 0.09
C ALA A 431 27.86 -10.60 1.56
N THR A 432 26.91 -9.98 2.27
CA THR A 432 26.57 -10.39 3.66
C THR A 432 25.16 -10.93 3.73
N SER A 433 24.93 -12.04 3.03
CA SER A 433 23.88 -12.99 3.39
C SER A 433 24.55 -14.24 3.95
N PRO A 434 24.13 -14.80 5.10
CA PRO A 434 24.59 -16.12 5.53
C PRO A 434 24.15 -17.19 4.50
N PRO A 435 24.89 -18.31 4.40
CA PRO A 435 24.68 -19.29 3.34
C PRO A 435 23.32 -19.96 3.50
N VAL A 436 22.46 -19.82 2.48
CA VAL A 436 21.26 -20.65 2.34
C VAL A 436 21.69 -22.09 2.12
N SER A 437 21.49 -22.90 3.17
CA SER A 437 21.56 -24.36 3.11
C SER A 437 20.55 -24.86 2.08
N ALA A 438 21.06 -25.38 0.98
CA ALA A 438 20.29 -26.14 0.02
C ALA A 438 19.95 -27.52 0.62
N SER A 439 18.69 -27.91 0.50
CA SER A 439 18.27 -29.32 0.57
C SER A 439 16.94 -29.53 -0.18
N PRO A 440 16.72 -30.75 -0.70
CA PRO A 440 16.47 -30.94 -2.12
C PRO A 440 15.01 -31.25 -2.44
N VAL A 441 14.59 -30.85 -3.64
CA VAL A 441 13.37 -31.39 -4.29
C VAL A 441 13.79 -32.51 -5.23
N SER A 442 13.48 -33.75 -4.85
CA SER A 442 13.50 -34.91 -5.75
C SER A 442 12.12 -35.12 -6.36
N ALA A 443 12.04 -34.95 -7.69
CA ALA A 443 11.30 -35.77 -8.65
C ALA A 443 11.39 -35.05 -10.01
N SER A 444 12.40 -35.36 -10.80
CA SER A 444 12.31 -36.32 -11.92
C SER A 444 11.48 -35.80 -13.09
N PHE A 445 12.16 -35.29 -14.12
CA PHE A 445 11.88 -35.62 -15.52
C PHE A 445 13.13 -35.32 -16.37
N ALA A 446 13.33 -36.16 -17.39
CA ALA A 446 14.18 -35.97 -18.57
C ALA A 446 15.69 -36.28 -18.47
N ALA A 447 15.95 -37.58 -18.66
CA ALA A 447 16.93 -38.17 -19.58
C ALA A 447 17.73 -37.23 -20.53
N THR A 448 19.05 -37.41 -20.46
CA THR A 448 19.98 -37.65 -21.58
C THR A 448 20.26 -36.55 -22.61
N ALA A 449 21.36 -35.82 -22.41
CA ALA A 449 22.41 -35.54 -23.43
C ALA A 449 23.49 -34.67 -22.75
N ALA A 450 24.61 -35.25 -22.33
CA ALA A 450 25.84 -35.35 -23.11
C ALA A 450 26.55 -34.00 -23.34
N ALA A 451 27.70 -33.90 -22.66
CA ALA A 451 28.97 -33.38 -23.16
C ALA A 451 29.21 -31.85 -23.22
N SER A 452 30.10 -31.44 -22.30
CA SER A 452 31.33 -30.70 -22.58
C SER A 452 31.36 -29.18 -22.44
N MET A 453 32.02 -28.77 -21.34
CA MET A 453 32.78 -27.54 -21.21
C MET A 453 33.85 -27.38 -22.31
N MET A 454 34.00 -26.15 -22.82
CA MET A 454 35.26 -25.36 -22.92
C MET A 454 34.95 -24.11 -23.78
N LYS A 455 34.97 -22.91 -23.22
CA LYS A 455 36.12 -21.99 -23.01
C LYS A 455 36.40 -21.09 -24.23
N SER A 456 36.57 -19.79 -23.93
CA SER A 456 37.05 -18.69 -24.78
C SER A 456 36.04 -18.17 -25.82
N SER A 457 35.94 -16.90 -26.16
CA SER A 457 36.77 -15.71 -25.96
C SER A 457 35.93 -14.44 -26.20
N SER A 458 36.47 -13.32 -25.76
CA SER A 458 36.08 -11.92 -25.99
C SER A 458 35.20 -11.59 -27.20
N GLY A 459 34.15 -10.81 -26.96
CA GLY A 459 33.46 -9.98 -27.94
C GLY A 459 32.83 -8.76 -27.26
N SER A 460 33.55 -7.64 -27.27
CA SER A 460 32.99 -6.32 -26.96
C SER A 460 31.93 -5.99 -28.01
N VAL A 461 30.68 -5.88 -27.58
CA VAL A 461 29.68 -4.98 -28.18
C VAL A 461 28.95 -4.32 -27.04
N ALA A 462 29.32 -3.07 -26.79
CA ALA A 462 28.51 -2.15 -26.03
C ALA A 462 27.19 -1.94 -26.79
N SER A 463 26.08 -2.38 -26.20
CA SER A 463 24.77 -1.79 -26.47
C SER A 463 24.12 -1.47 -25.14
N ALA A 464 23.76 -0.20 -24.97
CA ALA A 464 23.15 0.38 -23.80
C ALA A 464 21.88 -0.37 -23.36
N GLY A 465 22.03 -1.27 -22.40
CA GLY A 465 20.93 -1.81 -21.61
C GLY A 465 20.96 -1.17 -20.23
N ALA A 466 20.48 0.06 -20.10
CA ALA A 466 20.14 0.58 -18.78
C ALA A 466 18.96 -0.28 -18.29
N SER A 467 19.23 -1.33 -17.52
CA SER A 467 18.20 -2.05 -16.78
C SER A 467 17.44 -1.00 -15.96
N SER A 468 16.22 -0.68 -16.37
CA SER A 468 15.35 0.24 -15.65
C SER A 468 14.94 -0.45 -14.35
N ILE A 469 15.76 -0.29 -13.30
CA ILE A 469 15.43 -0.82 -11.98
C ILE A 469 14.13 -0.13 -11.55
N ILE A 470 13.11 -0.95 -11.28
CA ILE A 470 11.86 -0.49 -10.69
C ILE A 470 12.17 -0.12 -9.24
N ALA A 471 12.42 1.15 -8.98
CA ALA A 471 13.00 1.62 -7.72
C ALA A 471 12.07 2.57 -6.93
N SER A 472 10.93 2.92 -7.52
CA SER A 472 9.88 3.74 -6.91
C SER A 472 8.55 3.44 -7.58
N ARG A 473 7.42 3.79 -6.95
CA ARG A 473 6.10 3.65 -7.60
C ARG A 473 6.04 4.37 -8.95
N ASP A 474 6.62 5.58 -9.04
CA ASP A 474 6.58 6.37 -10.28
C ASP A 474 7.54 5.82 -11.35
N SER A 475 8.67 5.21 -10.96
CA SER A 475 9.51 4.48 -11.92
C SER A 475 8.89 3.15 -12.31
N ALA A 476 8.19 2.45 -11.42
CA ALA A 476 7.39 1.28 -11.75
C ALA A 476 6.33 1.65 -12.79
N LEU A 477 5.57 2.72 -12.55
CA LEU A 477 4.57 3.21 -13.47
C LEU A 477 5.20 3.67 -14.80
N ARG A 478 6.33 4.37 -14.77
CA ARG A 478 7.07 4.75 -15.99
C ARG A 478 7.62 3.54 -16.74
N SER A 479 8.14 2.53 -16.05
CA SER A 479 8.60 1.29 -16.63
C SER A 479 7.45 0.48 -17.21
N ILE A 480 6.27 0.46 -16.56
CA ILE A 480 5.06 -0.13 -17.11
C ILE A 480 4.62 0.63 -18.37
N VAL A 481 4.60 1.97 -18.33
CA VAL A 481 4.28 2.80 -19.50
C VAL A 481 5.28 2.53 -20.63
N GLN A 482 6.59 2.49 -20.33
CA GLN A 482 7.64 2.22 -21.31
C GLN A 482 7.53 0.80 -21.90
N ALA A 483 7.24 -0.18 -21.05
CA ALA A 483 7.00 -1.55 -21.47
C ALA A 483 5.75 -1.67 -22.36
N LEU A 484 4.67 -0.96 -22.05
CA LEU A 484 3.47 -0.91 -22.89
C LEU A 484 3.77 -0.22 -24.23
N LEU A 485 4.52 0.87 -24.24
CA LEU A 485 4.89 1.59 -25.46
C LEU A 485 5.75 0.75 -26.41
N TYR A 486 6.61 -0.12 -25.90
CA TYR A 486 7.39 -1.05 -26.71
C TYR A 486 6.53 -1.94 -27.62
N PHE A 487 5.28 -2.22 -27.24
CA PHE A 487 4.37 -3.01 -28.08
C PHE A 487 3.74 -2.21 -29.23
N PHE A 488 3.81 -0.87 -29.19
CA PHE A 488 3.25 0.02 -30.21
C PHE A 488 4.32 0.83 -30.96
N GLU A 489 5.55 0.85 -30.47
CA GLU A 489 6.72 1.48 -31.08
C GLU A 489 7.87 0.48 -31.21
N GLU A 490 8.53 0.47 -32.36
CA GLU A 490 9.75 -0.29 -32.61
C GLU A 490 10.86 0.67 -33.02
N GLU A 491 12.06 0.49 -32.46
CA GLU A 491 13.21 1.33 -32.80
C GLU A 491 14.02 0.64 -33.90
N LYS A 492 14.06 1.25 -35.08
CA LYS A 492 14.86 0.79 -36.22
C LYS A 492 15.71 1.96 -36.71
N ASP A 493 17.03 1.77 -36.77
CA ASP A 493 17.99 2.78 -37.20
C ASP A 493 17.88 4.12 -36.43
N GLY A 494 17.53 4.06 -35.13
CA GLY A 494 17.33 5.23 -34.26
C GLY A 494 16.02 5.99 -34.53
N GLN A 495 15.13 5.47 -35.38
CA GLN A 495 13.80 6.01 -35.62
C GLN A 495 12.73 5.12 -35.00
N LYS A 496 11.76 5.76 -34.33
CA LYS A 496 10.59 5.07 -33.77
C LYS A 496 9.55 4.81 -34.86
N ILE A 497 9.42 3.56 -35.26
CA ILE A 497 8.40 3.06 -36.18
C ILE A 497 7.19 2.61 -35.37
N ARG A 498 5.99 3.04 -35.77
CA ARG A 498 4.75 2.62 -35.11
C ARG A 498 4.29 1.26 -35.64
N LYS A 499 3.80 0.40 -34.74
CA LYS A 499 3.26 -0.92 -35.08
C LYS A 499 2.02 -1.26 -34.27
N VAL A 500 1.21 -2.16 -34.80
CA VAL A 500 0.02 -2.67 -34.10
C VAL A 500 0.41 -3.84 -33.21
N CYS A 501 -0.02 -3.79 -31.95
CA CYS A 501 0.15 -4.89 -31.02
C CYS A 501 -0.86 -6.02 -31.32
N GLU A 502 -0.38 -7.26 -31.42
CA GLU A 502 -1.23 -8.46 -31.57
C GLU A 502 -1.66 -9.07 -30.23
N GLU A 503 -1.01 -8.68 -29.14
CA GLU A 503 -1.21 -9.25 -27.81
C GLU A 503 -2.43 -8.64 -27.11
N VAL A 504 -3.44 -9.48 -26.83
CA VAL A 504 -4.71 -9.08 -26.21
C VAL A 504 -4.50 -8.44 -24.83
N SER A 505 -3.58 -8.99 -24.03
CA SER A 505 -3.32 -8.57 -22.65
C SER A 505 -2.81 -7.13 -22.55
N ILE A 506 -2.08 -6.65 -23.57
CA ILE A 506 -1.49 -5.31 -23.59
C ILE A 506 -2.58 -4.23 -23.66
N TYR A 507 -3.64 -4.45 -24.43
CA TYR A 507 -4.78 -3.54 -24.50
C TYR A 507 -5.51 -3.46 -23.15
N GLY A 508 -5.73 -4.60 -22.49
CA GLY A 508 -6.33 -4.67 -21.15
C GLY A 508 -5.49 -3.96 -20.08
N LEU A 509 -4.19 -4.23 -20.03
CA LEU A 509 -3.25 -3.59 -19.09
C LEU A 509 -3.20 -2.07 -19.28
N SER A 510 -3.19 -1.58 -20.52
CA SER A 510 -3.21 -0.15 -20.82
C SER A 510 -4.44 0.53 -20.24
N ARG A 511 -5.62 -0.09 -20.37
CA ARG A 511 -6.88 0.45 -19.80
C ARG A 511 -6.88 0.33 -18.28
N GLN A 512 -6.42 -0.78 -17.71
CA GLN A 512 -6.36 -0.92 -16.25
C GLN A 512 -5.42 0.12 -15.62
N LEU A 513 -4.29 0.44 -16.28
CA LEU A 513 -3.36 1.47 -15.85
C LEU A 513 -3.99 2.87 -15.87
N ARG A 514 -4.74 3.20 -16.93
CA ARG A 514 -5.29 4.55 -17.15
C ARG A 514 -6.66 4.77 -16.50
N TRP A 515 -7.51 3.75 -16.49
CA TRP A 515 -8.87 3.80 -15.95
C TRP A 515 -9.02 3.21 -14.55
N GLY A 516 -8.03 2.47 -14.04
CA GLY A 516 -8.11 1.81 -12.74
C GLY A 516 -8.39 2.75 -11.57
N ALA A 517 -7.85 3.97 -11.60
CA ALA A 517 -8.06 5.01 -10.60
C ALA A 517 -8.73 6.28 -11.14
N LEU A 518 -9.29 6.24 -12.37
CA LEU A 518 -9.87 7.42 -13.00
C LEU A 518 -11.10 7.91 -12.23
N GLY A 519 -11.11 9.17 -11.79
CA GLY A 519 -12.28 9.79 -11.15
C GLY A 519 -13.16 10.53 -12.13
N MET A 520 -14.31 11.05 -11.65
CA MET A 520 -15.03 12.09 -12.38
C MET A 520 -14.16 13.34 -12.45
N PRO A 521 -14.03 13.99 -13.62
CA PRO A 521 -13.34 15.28 -13.71
C PRO A 521 -14.17 16.36 -13.00
N GLU A 522 -13.54 17.49 -12.68
CA GLU A 522 -14.29 18.67 -12.22
C GLU A 522 -15.23 19.15 -13.33
N ILE A 523 -16.50 19.37 -12.99
CA ILE A 523 -17.57 19.75 -13.93
C ILE A 523 -18.04 21.18 -13.62
N LYS A 524 -18.26 21.96 -14.68
CA LYS A 524 -19.05 23.20 -14.64
C LYS A 524 -20.19 23.10 -15.64
N GLU A 525 -21.36 23.57 -15.23
CA GLU A 525 -22.48 23.74 -16.14
C GLU A 525 -22.31 25.04 -16.90
N LYS A 526 -22.25 24.93 -18.24
CA LYS A 526 -22.20 26.07 -19.15
C LYS A 526 -23.06 25.74 -20.35
N ASP A 527 -24.02 26.62 -20.65
CA ASP A 527 -24.98 26.46 -21.76
C ASP A 527 -25.78 25.14 -21.70
N GLY A 528 -26.16 24.71 -20.49
CA GLY A 528 -26.92 23.45 -20.27
C GLY A 528 -26.09 22.17 -20.42
N LEU A 529 -24.78 22.28 -20.70
CA LEU A 529 -23.87 21.16 -20.85
C LEU A 529 -22.93 21.03 -19.63
N LYS A 530 -22.72 19.79 -19.19
CA LYS A 530 -21.76 19.45 -18.14
C LYS A 530 -20.35 19.39 -18.74
N GLN A 531 -19.61 20.49 -18.63
CA GLN A 531 -18.27 20.64 -19.21
C GLN A 531 -17.17 20.33 -18.19
N ALA A 532 -16.17 19.55 -18.60
CA ALA A 532 -14.96 19.35 -17.82
C ALA A 532 -14.14 20.66 -17.72
N VAL A 533 -13.65 21.00 -16.53
CA VAL A 533 -13.01 22.30 -16.25
C VAL A 533 -11.52 22.33 -16.57
N ALA A 534 -10.87 21.16 -16.49
CA ALA A 534 -9.41 21.07 -16.42
C ALA A 534 -8.72 20.91 -17.78
N PHE A 535 -9.35 20.25 -18.77
CA PHE A 535 -8.64 19.83 -19.98
C PHE A 535 -9.48 20.01 -21.25
N GLU A 536 -8.77 20.34 -22.34
CA GLU A 536 -9.34 20.49 -23.68
C GLU A 536 -9.43 19.13 -24.39
N GLY A 537 -10.38 19.03 -25.32
CA GLY A 537 -10.57 17.83 -26.12
C GLY A 537 -9.61 17.78 -27.31
N PRO A 538 -9.57 16.65 -28.03
CA PRO A 538 -8.80 16.55 -29.26
C PRO A 538 -9.22 17.61 -30.28
N ASN A 539 -8.21 18.24 -30.89
CA ASN A 539 -8.43 19.30 -31.87
C ASN A 539 -9.16 18.77 -33.13
N ALA A 540 -9.75 19.68 -33.91
CA ALA A 540 -10.52 19.32 -35.10
C ALA A 540 -9.68 18.56 -36.14
N ALA A 541 -8.43 18.97 -36.35
CA ALA A 541 -7.50 18.31 -37.26
C ALA A 541 -7.28 16.83 -36.88
N LYS A 542 -7.18 16.53 -35.58
CA LYS A 542 -6.99 15.18 -35.10
C LYS A 542 -8.22 14.30 -35.34
N ARG A 543 -9.41 14.82 -35.07
CA ARG A 543 -10.68 14.12 -35.32
C ARG A 543 -10.86 13.82 -36.81
N GLU A 544 -10.51 14.77 -37.67
CA GLU A 544 -10.58 14.57 -39.12
C GLU A 544 -9.53 13.56 -39.62
N ALA A 545 -8.32 13.61 -39.09
CA ALA A 545 -7.28 12.63 -39.42
C ALA A 545 -7.70 11.20 -39.04
N LEU A 546 -8.31 11.00 -37.86
CA LEU A 546 -8.82 9.68 -37.47
C LEU A 546 -9.94 9.20 -38.40
N ARG A 547 -10.87 10.08 -38.77
CA ARG A 547 -11.94 9.76 -39.72
C ARG A 547 -11.38 9.34 -41.07
N THR A 548 -10.40 10.10 -41.58
CA THR A 548 -9.75 9.83 -42.87
C THR A 548 -9.02 8.48 -42.84
N TRP A 549 -8.21 8.22 -41.80
CA TRP A 549 -7.51 6.95 -41.66
C TRP A 549 -8.47 5.76 -41.50
N PHE A 550 -9.59 5.96 -40.82
CA PHE A 550 -10.61 4.92 -40.70
C PHE A 550 -11.27 4.60 -42.05
N GLN A 551 -11.64 5.62 -42.82
CA GLN A 551 -12.23 5.45 -44.15
C GLN A 551 -11.26 4.77 -45.13
N ASN A 552 -9.97 5.11 -45.05
CA ASN A 552 -8.93 4.53 -45.89
C ASN A 552 -8.43 3.15 -45.40
N SER A 553 -9.01 2.61 -44.32
CA SER A 553 -8.54 1.37 -43.68
C SER A 553 -7.06 1.39 -43.26
N GLU A 554 -6.53 2.55 -42.90
CA GLU A 554 -5.14 2.75 -42.46
C GLU A 554 -4.96 2.36 -40.97
N TRP A 555 -5.27 1.10 -40.64
CA TRP A 555 -5.25 0.58 -39.27
C TRP A 555 -3.87 0.69 -38.60
N ASP A 556 -2.80 0.53 -39.38
CA ASP A 556 -1.40 0.57 -38.91
C ASP A 556 -0.96 1.97 -38.46
N LYS A 557 -1.66 3.03 -38.88
CA LYS A 557 -1.44 4.39 -38.37
C LYS A 557 -2.44 4.73 -37.26
N LEU A 558 -3.70 4.34 -37.45
CA LEU A 558 -4.80 4.69 -36.55
C LEU A 558 -4.62 4.07 -35.16
N ILE A 559 -4.39 2.75 -35.08
CA ILE A 559 -4.33 2.05 -33.79
C ILE A 559 -3.15 2.54 -32.95
N PRO A 560 -1.90 2.52 -33.44
CA PRO A 560 -0.76 2.86 -32.59
C PRO A 560 -0.77 4.33 -32.18
N ASP A 561 -1.28 5.23 -33.03
CA ASP A 561 -1.37 6.65 -32.66
C ASP A 561 -2.29 6.89 -31.47
N ILE A 562 -3.48 6.25 -31.46
CA ILE A 562 -4.43 6.35 -30.35
C ILE A 562 -3.87 5.67 -29.10
N GLU A 563 -3.30 4.46 -29.25
CA GLU A 563 -2.75 3.69 -28.13
C GLU A 563 -1.57 4.39 -27.46
N ILE A 564 -0.60 4.89 -28.23
CA ILE A 564 0.55 5.61 -27.70
C ILE A 564 0.10 6.86 -26.94
N LYS A 565 -0.84 7.66 -27.48
CA LYS A 565 -1.36 8.85 -26.80
C LYS A 565 -2.13 8.50 -25.53
N PHE A 566 -2.91 7.43 -25.56
CA PHE A 566 -3.62 6.92 -24.39
C PHE A 566 -2.66 6.43 -23.30
N ILE A 567 -1.57 5.77 -23.68
CA ILE A 567 -0.56 5.23 -22.79
C ILE A 567 0.40 6.30 -22.27
N THR A 568 0.76 7.34 -23.02
CA THR A 568 1.68 8.39 -22.52
C THR A 568 0.98 9.41 -21.62
N ASP A 569 -0.30 9.68 -21.85
CA ASP A 569 -1.13 10.65 -21.10
C ASP A 569 -0.42 12.00 -20.88
N SER A 570 0.28 12.49 -21.91
CA SER A 570 0.90 13.83 -21.90
C SER A 570 -0.12 14.97 -21.92
N GLU A 571 -1.36 14.65 -22.29
CA GLU A 571 -2.52 15.53 -22.33
C GLU A 571 -3.63 14.86 -21.50
N GLU A 572 -3.73 15.19 -20.21
CA GLU A 572 -4.59 14.54 -19.20
C GLU A 572 -6.10 14.35 -19.58
N GLY A 573 -6.53 14.93 -20.70
CA GLY A 573 -7.84 14.79 -21.31
C GLY A 573 -8.02 13.55 -22.20
N PHE A 574 -6.96 13.00 -22.81
CA PHE A 574 -7.12 11.95 -23.84
C PHE A 574 -7.73 10.65 -23.30
N ARG A 575 -7.43 10.31 -22.03
CA ARG A 575 -8.03 9.15 -21.33
C ARG A 575 -9.55 9.22 -21.15
N TYR A 576 -10.13 10.41 -21.29
CA TYR A 576 -11.58 10.65 -21.21
C TYR A 576 -12.27 10.62 -22.57
N TRP A 577 -11.52 10.58 -23.67
CA TRP A 577 -12.08 10.59 -25.01
C TRP A 577 -12.43 9.17 -25.47
N LEU A 578 -13.74 8.88 -25.52
CA LEU A 578 -14.26 7.55 -25.80
C LEU A 578 -14.38 7.27 -27.30
N ASP A 579 -14.49 8.29 -28.15
CA ASP A 579 -14.56 8.07 -29.61
C ASP A 579 -13.27 7.39 -30.12
N GLY A 580 -12.11 7.79 -29.61
CA GLY A 580 -10.84 7.14 -29.93
C GLY A 580 -10.85 5.64 -29.60
N GLN A 581 -11.51 5.26 -28.51
CA GLN A 581 -11.65 3.85 -28.11
C GLN A 581 -12.53 3.07 -29.08
N ARG A 582 -13.65 3.67 -29.53
CA ARG A 582 -14.52 3.10 -30.56
C ARG A 582 -13.77 2.87 -31.87
N TYR A 583 -13.00 3.86 -32.34
CA TYR A 583 -12.19 3.73 -33.56
C TYR A 583 -11.17 2.60 -33.47
N VAL A 584 -10.49 2.44 -32.33
CA VAL A 584 -9.55 1.33 -32.13
C VAL A 584 -10.28 -0.02 -32.17
N VAL A 585 -11.42 -0.14 -31.49
CA VAL A 585 -12.19 -1.39 -31.48
C VAL A 585 -12.65 -1.78 -32.88
N LEU A 586 -13.26 -0.85 -33.62
CA LEU A 586 -13.72 -1.09 -34.98
C LEU A 586 -12.55 -1.45 -35.92
N ALA A 587 -11.42 -0.77 -35.79
CA ALA A 587 -10.22 -1.08 -36.57
C ALA A 587 -9.66 -2.48 -36.24
N LEU A 588 -9.61 -2.87 -34.96
CA LEU A 588 -9.16 -4.20 -34.54
C LEU A 588 -10.10 -5.32 -35.01
N GLU A 589 -11.40 -5.07 -35.07
CA GLU A 589 -12.38 -6.03 -35.60
C GLU A 589 -12.26 -6.24 -37.11
N GLN A 590 -11.89 -5.19 -37.85
CA GLN A 590 -11.68 -5.24 -39.30
C GLN A 590 -10.30 -5.75 -39.71
N LYS A 591 -9.26 -5.61 -38.87
CA LYS A 591 -7.89 -6.03 -39.18
C LYS A 591 -7.71 -7.56 -39.20
N GLY A 592 -8.49 -8.33 -38.43
CA GLY A 592 -8.48 -9.80 -38.50
C GLY A 592 -9.00 -10.53 -37.26
N GLU A 593 -9.17 -11.86 -37.36
CA GLU A 593 -9.71 -12.72 -36.29
C GLU A 593 -8.87 -12.70 -35.01
N LYS A 594 -7.54 -12.60 -35.12
CA LYS A 594 -6.64 -12.59 -33.96
C LYS A 594 -6.81 -11.31 -33.12
N THR A 595 -7.04 -10.17 -33.77
CA THR A 595 -7.22 -8.86 -33.11
C THR A 595 -8.64 -8.63 -32.59
N LYS A 596 -9.62 -9.43 -33.02
CA LYS A 596 -10.99 -9.40 -32.45
C LYS A 596 -11.00 -9.65 -30.94
N LYS A 597 -10.12 -10.51 -30.41
CA LYS A 597 -10.02 -10.74 -28.97
C LYS A 597 -9.54 -9.49 -28.22
N ALA A 598 -8.64 -8.71 -28.82
CA ALA A 598 -8.21 -7.42 -28.27
C ALA A 598 -9.35 -6.40 -28.28
N ALA A 599 -10.16 -6.35 -29.34
CA ALA A 599 -11.38 -5.55 -29.37
C ALA A 599 -12.36 -5.92 -28.23
N GLN A 600 -12.59 -7.21 -28.00
CA GLN A 600 -13.44 -7.68 -26.90
C GLN A 600 -12.90 -7.29 -25.51
N GLU A 601 -11.59 -7.38 -25.30
CA GLU A 601 -10.95 -6.95 -24.05
C GLU A 601 -11.16 -5.45 -23.80
N ILE A 602 -11.01 -4.61 -24.82
CA ILE A 602 -11.26 -3.16 -24.70
C ILE A 602 -12.74 -2.91 -24.36
N LYS A 603 -13.68 -3.60 -25.01
CA LYS A 603 -15.11 -3.49 -24.68
C LYS A 603 -15.39 -3.91 -23.24
N PHE A 604 -14.76 -4.97 -22.73
CA PHE A 604 -14.90 -5.38 -21.33
C PHE A 604 -14.41 -4.30 -20.35
N GLN A 605 -13.23 -3.71 -20.60
CA GLN A 605 -12.71 -2.64 -19.75
C GLN A 605 -13.58 -1.37 -19.79
N LEU A 606 -14.13 -1.03 -20.97
CA LEU A 606 -15.07 0.07 -21.13
C LEU A 606 -16.38 -0.17 -20.37
N ALA A 607 -16.93 -1.38 -20.43
CA ALA A 607 -18.13 -1.74 -19.67
C ALA A 607 -17.90 -1.52 -18.16
N ARG A 608 -16.70 -1.83 -17.66
CA ARG A 608 -16.34 -1.66 -16.24
C ARG A 608 -16.23 -0.20 -15.87
N LEU A 609 -15.68 0.61 -16.77
CA LEU A 609 -15.62 2.04 -16.61
C LEU A 609 -17.02 2.65 -16.55
N MET A 610 -17.92 2.25 -17.46
CA MET A 610 -19.30 2.72 -17.49
C MET A 610 -20.11 2.30 -16.26
N GLN A 611 -19.87 1.10 -15.73
CA GLN A 611 -20.49 0.67 -14.47
C GLN A 611 -20.08 1.56 -13.29
N ARG A 612 -18.80 2.00 -13.28
CA ARG A 612 -18.24 2.82 -12.20
C ARG A 612 -18.59 4.30 -12.35
N LEU A 613 -18.63 4.80 -13.58
CA LEU A 613 -18.85 6.21 -13.94
C LEU A 613 -19.91 6.32 -15.05
N PRO A 614 -21.20 6.10 -14.76
CA PRO A 614 -22.26 6.01 -15.78
C PRO A 614 -22.55 7.32 -16.51
N ASP A 615 -22.27 8.46 -15.88
CA ASP A 615 -22.48 9.78 -16.49
C ASP A 615 -21.27 10.29 -17.29
N LEU A 616 -20.15 9.57 -17.29
CA LEU A 616 -18.92 9.98 -18.00
C LEU A 616 -19.12 10.23 -19.49
N PRO A 617 -19.84 9.38 -20.26
CA PRO A 617 -20.00 9.58 -21.71
C PRO A 617 -20.81 10.84 -22.07
N LYS A 618 -21.60 11.38 -21.14
CA LYS A 618 -22.46 12.56 -21.37
C LYS A 618 -21.71 13.89 -21.19
N LEU A 619 -20.44 13.86 -20.82
CA LEU A 619 -19.64 15.06 -20.56
C LEU A 619 -19.05 15.64 -21.84
N VAL A 620 -18.67 16.91 -21.75
CA VAL A 620 -18.08 17.68 -22.84
C VAL A 620 -16.74 18.25 -22.40
N PHE A 621 -15.76 18.27 -23.29
CA PHE A 621 -14.46 18.88 -23.05
C PHE A 621 -14.54 20.41 -22.97
N LYS A 622 -13.56 21.01 -22.30
CA LYS A 622 -13.38 22.47 -22.31
C LYS A 622 -13.02 22.95 -23.72
N GLY A 623 -13.70 23.97 -24.22
CA GLY A 623 -13.29 24.66 -25.45
C GLY A 623 -14.45 25.30 -26.22
N LYS A 624 -14.13 26.12 -27.22
CA LYS A 624 -15.11 26.81 -28.06
C LYS A 624 -15.97 25.86 -28.92
N SER A 625 -15.47 24.66 -29.20
CA SER A 625 -16.12 23.68 -30.09
C SER A 625 -17.01 22.66 -29.36
N ALA A 626 -17.17 22.76 -28.03
CA ALA A 626 -17.99 21.83 -27.22
C ALA A 626 -17.83 20.34 -27.62
N THR A 627 -16.60 19.86 -27.77
CA THR A 627 -16.32 18.48 -28.19
C THR A 627 -16.80 17.50 -27.11
N PRO A 628 -17.72 16.56 -27.39
CA PRO A 628 -18.19 15.59 -26.40
C PRO A 628 -17.11 14.54 -26.08
N PHE A 629 -17.22 13.89 -24.91
CA PHE A 629 -16.38 12.74 -24.57
C PHE A 629 -16.73 11.52 -25.43
N ALA A 630 -18.02 11.37 -25.74
CA ALA A 630 -18.56 10.40 -26.69
C ALA A 630 -19.53 11.12 -27.64
N ASP A 631 -19.26 11.05 -28.94
CA ASP A 631 -20.19 11.49 -29.97
C ASP A 631 -21.46 10.61 -29.98
N THR A 632 -22.49 11.04 -30.73
CA THR A 632 -23.78 10.33 -30.79
C THR A 632 -23.65 8.88 -31.23
N GLU A 633 -22.71 8.60 -32.14
CA GLU A 633 -22.48 7.27 -32.67
C GLU A 633 -21.74 6.39 -31.64
N THR A 634 -20.80 6.98 -30.90
CA THR A 634 -20.11 6.36 -29.76
C THR A 634 -21.08 6.05 -28.63
N LEU A 635 -21.99 6.96 -28.29
CA LEU A 635 -23.02 6.72 -27.28
C LEU A 635 -23.91 5.53 -27.64
N LYS A 636 -24.35 5.45 -28.91
CA LYS A 636 -25.14 4.33 -29.39
C LYS A 636 -24.36 3.02 -29.33
N TRP A 637 -23.11 3.02 -29.81
CA TRP A 637 -22.22 1.86 -29.76
C TRP A 637 -21.97 1.37 -28.33
N LEU A 638 -21.79 2.29 -27.37
CA LEU A 638 -21.61 1.94 -25.96
C LEU A 638 -22.86 1.26 -25.37
N GLU A 639 -24.05 1.72 -25.73
CA GLU A 639 -25.32 1.12 -25.28
C GLU A 639 -25.55 -0.26 -25.91
N ASP A 640 -25.34 -0.38 -27.23
CA ASP A 640 -25.67 -1.58 -28.00
C ASP A 640 -24.65 -2.72 -27.77
N GLU A 641 -23.36 -2.41 -27.68
CA GLU A 641 -22.30 -3.43 -27.69
C GLU A 641 -21.50 -3.55 -26.38
N VAL A 642 -21.42 -2.50 -25.56
CA VAL A 642 -20.52 -2.46 -24.39
C VAL A 642 -21.27 -2.70 -23.08
N LYS A 643 -22.40 -2.03 -22.87
CA LYS A 643 -23.14 -2.06 -21.59
C LYS A 643 -23.58 -3.47 -21.15
N GLY A 644 -23.87 -4.35 -22.10
CA GLY A 644 -24.29 -5.74 -21.84
C GLY A 644 -23.18 -6.69 -21.38
N ILE A 645 -21.89 -6.33 -21.54
CA ILE A 645 -20.77 -7.26 -21.39
C ILE A 645 -20.53 -7.70 -19.94
N ILE A 646 -20.55 -6.76 -18.97
CA ILE A 646 -20.33 -7.08 -17.55
C ILE A 646 -21.60 -7.59 -16.87
N GLY A 647 -22.76 -7.35 -17.49
CA GLY A 647 -24.03 -7.96 -17.11
C GLY A 647 -24.05 -9.47 -17.32
N ALA A 648 -23.20 -10.03 -18.19
CA ALA A 648 -23.17 -11.46 -18.51
C ALA A 648 -22.71 -12.37 -17.35
N GLY A 649 -22.15 -11.79 -16.27
CA GLY A 649 -21.66 -12.53 -15.09
C GLY A 649 -22.64 -12.60 -13.91
N ARG A 650 -23.77 -11.89 -13.94
CA ARG A 650 -24.94 -12.26 -13.14
C ARG A 650 -25.71 -13.25 -14.00
N ALA A 651 -25.95 -14.45 -13.47
CA ALA A 651 -26.77 -15.50 -14.04
C ALA A 651 -27.75 -14.92 -15.07
N ALA A 652 -27.51 -15.20 -16.35
CA ALA A 652 -28.30 -14.73 -17.48
C ALA A 652 -29.76 -14.62 -17.07
N ASP A 653 -30.16 -13.40 -16.70
CA ASP A 653 -31.50 -12.88 -16.63
C ASP A 653 -32.61 -13.93 -16.40
N LYS A 654 -32.43 -14.77 -15.35
CA LYS A 654 -33.50 -15.61 -14.81
C LYS A 654 -34.20 -14.77 -13.77
N ILE A 655 -35.49 -14.53 -13.98
CA ILE A 655 -36.34 -13.71 -13.11
C ILE A 655 -36.28 -14.20 -11.65
N LEU A 656 -36.04 -15.50 -11.44
CA LEU A 656 -35.66 -16.13 -10.16
C LEU A 656 -34.77 -17.38 -10.42
N PRO A 657 -33.86 -17.77 -9.50
CA PRO A 657 -33.08 -19.00 -9.63
C PRO A 657 -33.97 -20.25 -9.57
N PRO A 658 -33.62 -21.35 -10.27
CA PRO A 658 -34.36 -22.61 -10.18
C PRO A 658 -34.39 -23.12 -8.73
N ILE A 659 -35.56 -23.49 -8.24
CA ILE A 659 -35.73 -24.08 -6.91
C ILE A 659 -35.09 -25.48 -6.92
N MET A 660 -34.08 -25.68 -6.08
CA MET A 660 -33.35 -26.95 -5.96
C MET A 660 -34.13 -27.97 -5.10
N GLY A 661 -34.20 -29.22 -5.57
CA GLY A 661 -34.80 -30.37 -4.88
C GLY A 661 -35.03 -31.53 -5.86
N GLU A 662 -34.81 -32.77 -5.42
CA GLU A 662 -34.89 -33.97 -6.28
C GLU A 662 -36.23 -34.11 -7.03
N ASP A 663 -37.33 -33.66 -6.42
CA ASP A 663 -38.69 -33.71 -7.00
C ASP A 663 -38.91 -32.77 -8.19
N TYR A 664 -38.06 -31.75 -8.38
CA TYR A 664 -38.23 -30.68 -9.39
C TYR A 664 -37.09 -30.63 -10.42
N GLU A 665 -36.07 -31.46 -10.26
CA GLU A 665 -34.95 -31.63 -11.20
C GLU A 665 -35.41 -31.88 -12.66
N PRO A 666 -36.47 -32.68 -12.93
CA PRO A 666 -36.98 -32.85 -14.29
C PRO A 666 -37.52 -31.56 -14.93
N ILE A 667 -38.10 -30.66 -14.11
CA ILE A 667 -38.64 -29.38 -14.58
C ILE A 667 -37.49 -28.44 -14.98
N ALA A 668 -36.40 -28.43 -14.20
CA ALA A 668 -35.21 -27.65 -14.49
C ALA A 668 -34.49 -28.15 -15.75
N LYS A 669 -34.38 -29.48 -15.93
CA LYS A 669 -33.78 -30.09 -17.14
C LYS A 669 -34.59 -29.78 -18.40
N ALA A 670 -35.92 -29.87 -18.34
CA ALA A 670 -36.79 -29.54 -19.48
C ALA A 670 -36.63 -28.08 -19.91
N TYR A 671 -36.55 -27.15 -18.95
CA TYR A 671 -36.28 -25.74 -19.23
C TYR A 671 -34.89 -25.52 -19.84
N ALA A 672 -33.85 -26.17 -19.30
CA ALA A 672 -32.49 -26.05 -19.81
C ALA A 672 -32.37 -26.55 -21.27
N ALA A 673 -33.04 -27.66 -21.59
CA ALA A 673 -33.11 -28.19 -22.96
C ALA A 673 -33.79 -27.21 -23.92
N ALA A 674 -34.93 -26.63 -23.54
CA ALA A 674 -35.63 -25.64 -24.35
C ALA A 674 -34.75 -24.40 -24.62
N CYS A 675 -34.07 -23.88 -23.59
CA CYS A 675 -33.16 -22.74 -23.73
C CYS A 675 -31.97 -23.02 -24.64
N ALA A 676 -31.48 -24.26 -24.71
CA ALA A 676 -30.35 -24.64 -25.56
C ALA A 676 -30.69 -24.60 -27.06
N GLU A 677 -31.97 -24.71 -27.41
CA GLU A 677 -32.44 -24.68 -28.80
C GLU A 677 -32.70 -23.26 -29.32
N LEU A 678 -32.65 -22.22 -28.47
CA LEU A 678 -32.89 -20.84 -28.91
C LEU A 678 -31.81 -20.34 -29.89
N PRO A 679 -32.18 -19.56 -30.93
CA PRO A 679 -33.53 -19.06 -31.25
C PRO A 679 -34.38 -20.02 -32.09
N GLU A 680 -33.83 -21.17 -32.47
CA GLU A 680 -34.50 -22.17 -33.29
C GLU A 680 -35.63 -22.87 -32.48
N ASN A 681 -36.67 -23.36 -33.15
CA ASN A 681 -37.78 -24.10 -32.53
C ASN A 681 -38.55 -23.38 -31.39
N PHE A 682 -38.51 -22.05 -31.31
CA PHE A 682 -39.19 -21.27 -30.25
C PHE A 682 -40.67 -21.66 -30.08
N GLU A 683 -41.45 -21.68 -31.16
CA GLU A 683 -42.90 -21.97 -31.11
C GLU A 683 -43.18 -23.39 -30.61
N LYS A 684 -42.43 -24.37 -31.12
CA LYS A 684 -42.53 -25.78 -30.70
C LYS A 684 -42.17 -25.95 -29.21
N ASN A 685 -41.17 -25.23 -28.73
CA ASN A 685 -40.74 -25.27 -27.34
C ASN A 685 -41.74 -24.57 -26.41
N VAL A 686 -42.35 -23.45 -26.83
CA VAL A 686 -43.48 -22.82 -26.10
C VAL A 686 -44.66 -23.78 -25.99
N GLU A 687 -45.07 -24.43 -27.08
CA GLU A 687 -46.18 -25.40 -27.06
C GLU A 687 -45.88 -26.60 -26.15
N SER A 688 -44.67 -27.13 -26.21
CA SER A 688 -44.22 -28.25 -25.38
C SER A 688 -44.22 -27.88 -23.88
N MET A 689 -43.75 -26.67 -23.55
CA MET A 689 -43.74 -26.16 -22.18
C MET A 689 -45.17 -25.90 -21.66
N GLN A 690 -46.06 -25.34 -22.48
CA GLN A 690 -47.48 -25.15 -22.14
C GLN A 690 -48.21 -26.49 -21.93
N LYS A 691 -47.98 -27.50 -22.77
CA LYS A 691 -48.53 -28.86 -22.57
C LYS A 691 -48.03 -29.47 -21.27
N SER A 692 -46.75 -29.32 -20.98
CA SER A 692 -46.13 -29.84 -19.75
C SER A 692 -46.62 -29.14 -18.48
N MET A 693 -47.11 -27.90 -18.59
CA MET A 693 -47.79 -27.19 -17.49
C MET A 693 -49.16 -27.80 -17.18
N ALA A 694 -49.93 -28.16 -18.21
CA ALA A 694 -51.25 -28.76 -18.05
C ALA A 694 -51.21 -30.16 -17.43
N SER A 695 -50.13 -30.93 -17.67
CA SER A 695 -49.92 -32.26 -17.08
C SER A 695 -49.37 -32.25 -15.66
N GLU A 696 -49.09 -31.08 -15.06
CA GLU A 696 -48.48 -30.98 -13.74
C GLU A 696 -49.53 -30.85 -12.63
N GLU A 697 -49.64 -31.88 -11.79
CA GLU A 697 -50.65 -31.94 -10.72
C GLU A 697 -50.26 -31.10 -9.51
N ARG A 698 -48.95 -30.88 -9.28
CA ARG A 698 -48.42 -30.23 -8.08
C ARG A 698 -48.52 -28.71 -8.21
N ARG A 699 -49.12 -28.04 -7.21
CA ARG A 699 -49.25 -26.56 -7.19
C ARG A 699 -47.91 -25.84 -7.36
N LYS A 700 -46.87 -26.32 -6.69
CA LYS A 700 -45.50 -25.77 -6.79
C LYS A 700 -44.84 -26.10 -8.13
N GLY A 701 -45.10 -27.28 -8.70
CA GLY A 701 -44.62 -27.66 -10.03
C GLY A 701 -45.23 -26.79 -11.13
N ARG A 702 -46.55 -26.52 -11.06
CA ARG A 702 -47.24 -25.63 -12.00
C ARG A 702 -46.66 -24.22 -11.97
N PHE A 703 -46.50 -23.66 -10.77
CA PHE A 703 -45.86 -22.35 -10.59
C PHE A 703 -44.46 -22.30 -11.22
N LEU A 704 -43.63 -23.32 -10.96
CA LEU A 704 -42.28 -23.41 -11.53
C LEU A 704 -42.27 -23.50 -13.06
N ARG A 705 -43.20 -24.26 -13.65
CA ARG A 705 -43.31 -24.38 -15.11
C ARG A 705 -43.79 -23.09 -15.76
N SER A 706 -44.77 -22.39 -15.16
CA SER A 706 -45.21 -21.07 -15.58
C SER A 706 -44.08 -20.04 -15.53
N LEU A 707 -43.31 -20.04 -14.44
CA LEU A 707 -42.14 -19.17 -14.28
C LEU A 707 -41.04 -19.48 -15.29
N ASN A 708 -40.77 -20.76 -15.56
CA ASN A 708 -39.82 -21.18 -16.59
C ASN A 708 -40.27 -20.77 -18.00
N LEU A 709 -41.57 -20.79 -18.29
CA LEU A 709 -42.11 -20.33 -19.57
C LEU A 709 -41.91 -18.80 -19.74
N ALA A 710 -42.16 -18.02 -18.68
CA ALA A 710 -41.89 -16.58 -18.68
C ALA A 710 -40.39 -16.28 -18.86
N ASN A 711 -39.52 -17.01 -18.15
CA ASN A 711 -38.06 -16.91 -18.31
C ASN A 711 -37.61 -17.29 -19.74
N PHE A 712 -38.22 -18.30 -20.35
CA PHE A 712 -37.92 -18.74 -21.72
C PHE A 712 -38.30 -17.66 -22.74
N CYS A 713 -39.48 -17.05 -22.60
CA CYS A 713 -39.91 -15.93 -23.46
C CYS A 713 -39.00 -14.72 -23.32
N TYR A 714 -38.52 -14.45 -22.11
CA TYR A 714 -37.56 -13.38 -21.85
C TYR A 714 -36.19 -13.68 -22.48
N ALA A 715 -35.68 -14.91 -22.32
CA ALA A 715 -34.44 -15.38 -22.94
C ALA A 715 -34.50 -15.34 -24.49
N ALA A 716 -35.69 -15.55 -25.06
CA ALA A 716 -35.96 -15.42 -26.49
C ALA A 716 -36.14 -13.97 -26.97
N LYS A 717 -35.82 -12.97 -26.14
CA LYS A 717 -35.98 -11.52 -26.42
C LYS A 717 -37.43 -11.11 -26.74
N LYS A 718 -38.43 -11.76 -26.12
CA LYS A 718 -39.86 -11.40 -26.22
C LYS A 718 -40.39 -10.84 -24.88
N PRO A 719 -40.00 -9.61 -24.50
CA PRO A 719 -40.28 -9.06 -23.17
C PRO A 719 -41.78 -8.83 -22.89
N GLU A 720 -42.59 -8.49 -23.90
CA GLU A 720 -44.04 -8.28 -23.72
C GLU A 720 -44.77 -9.57 -23.36
N LEU A 721 -44.38 -10.69 -23.98
CA LEU A 721 -44.90 -12.03 -23.67
C LEU A 721 -44.48 -12.47 -22.26
N ALA A 722 -43.20 -12.27 -21.92
CA ALA A 722 -42.70 -12.58 -20.58
C ALA A 722 -43.44 -11.77 -19.50
N LYS A 723 -43.68 -10.48 -19.75
CA LYS A 723 -44.39 -9.58 -18.84
C LYS A 723 -45.84 -10.03 -18.60
N ALA A 724 -46.58 -10.38 -19.67
CA ALA A 724 -47.94 -10.88 -19.53
C ALA A 724 -48.00 -12.15 -18.66
N MET A 725 -47.10 -13.10 -18.92
CA MET A 725 -47.03 -14.36 -18.16
C MET A 725 -46.61 -14.17 -16.69
N LEU A 726 -45.81 -13.15 -16.39
CA LEU A 726 -45.42 -12.81 -15.00
C LEU A 726 -46.54 -12.10 -14.24
N LEU A 727 -47.42 -11.37 -14.91
CA LEU A 727 -48.57 -10.73 -14.28
C LEU A 727 -49.66 -11.74 -13.92
N ASP A 728 -49.74 -12.85 -14.66
CA ASP A 728 -50.68 -13.95 -14.41
C ASP A 728 -50.21 -14.92 -13.29
N LEU A 729 -48.93 -14.85 -12.89
CA LEU A 729 -48.30 -15.65 -11.84
C LEU A 729 -48.56 -15.07 -10.44
#